data_AF-A0A7C5KS85-F1
#
_entry.id   AF-A0A7C5KS85-F1
#
_cell.length_a   1.000
_cell.length_b   1.000
_cell.length_c   1.000
_cell.angle_alpha   90.00
_cell.angle_beta   90.00
_cell.angle_gamma   90.00
#
_symmetry.space_group_name_H-M   'P 1'
#
loop_
_entity.id
_entity.type
_entity.pdbx_description
1 polymer ?
#
loop_
_entity_poly.entity_id
_entity_poly.type
_entity_poly.pdbx_seq_one_letter_code
_entity_poly.pdbx_strand_id
1 'polypeptide(L)'
;MREEAQRRARERLPRTFGPFFDRFPNLQKIQHLAIEPILEGRDVIVGAPTAAGKTEAVLAPLMQRLLDLEGRKLTGPFVLYIVPTRALVNDVYRRIRLPLERLGVTVGRKTSDHQSLGRVAPQVLVTTPESFDSLLARATRRLLPVHALVLDELHALDGTSRGDQLAALCERLRRVLRVKDRSLQTLLLSATVDRPAELGARYARDPVLVKDSRKRPLRARTAKAGFGEVPSAALQKLVAGPEGKRGGKVLVFANARADVEWLAESMRGKLPFGDQVYAHHGSLSKRVRERVERDFQAARTSLCVATSTLELGIDIGDVDYVALYGVPPDLPSFLQRLGRAGRRVGDVDFLAIARDPGEVLRFKHMLRAAREGKLLVDRAHFDPGTTLQQAVSLLFQNPARSIAPVHVLERLPRVQRDYWSEERLEQAFAHADRLFRRIAPGHYQATEDLEERFRIGNIHSNFGGDSEVEVLEELTGRSLGTVDKKALEQDHILLGGNAHSLRVDASGKVFADPGKSTRASARFKARPAPPIPGALAQDLLSWMGLDPSVIYRIESEDQSLFLHGLGTVHGFLVHRGAGSLAKAKPGRGLAFGLTLERGHQDFPTKLGQAETLRLLTRDSVRPLSRLLGFGPWFSMLPREEQERACLRAADPGALAQRIATADIQELFHEGLRIAARALMAE
;
A
#
# COMPACT_ATOMS: atom_id res chain seq x y z
N MET A 1 35.99 -17.86 0.70
CA MET A 1 35.03 -16.72 0.77
C MET A 1 33.62 -17.13 1.20
N ARG A 2 32.83 -17.94 0.47
CA ARG A 2 31.45 -18.28 0.88
C ARG A 2 31.38 -19.16 2.14
N GLU A 3 32.16 -20.23 2.20
CA GLU A 3 32.22 -21.12 3.37
C GLU A 3 32.73 -20.39 4.62
N GLU A 4 33.72 -19.52 4.45
CA GLU A 4 34.26 -18.68 5.52
C GLU A 4 33.23 -17.68 6.06
N ALA A 5 32.45 -17.04 5.19
CA ALA A 5 31.35 -16.17 5.60
C ALA A 5 30.26 -16.93 6.37
N GLN A 6 29.99 -18.18 5.99
CA GLN A 6 29.04 -19.04 6.68
C GLN A 6 29.58 -19.52 8.03
N ARG A 7 30.87 -19.88 8.11
CA ARG A 7 31.56 -20.20 9.37
C ARG A 7 31.51 -19.02 10.33
N ARG A 8 31.87 -17.82 9.86
CA ARG A 8 31.78 -16.59 10.65
C ARG A 8 30.35 -16.33 11.14
N ALA A 9 29.34 -16.52 10.30
CA ALA A 9 27.95 -16.38 10.72
C ALA A 9 27.55 -17.36 11.84
N ARG A 10 28.05 -18.61 11.81
CA ARG A 10 27.86 -19.59 12.90
C ARG A 10 28.54 -19.15 14.20
N GLU A 11 29.78 -18.67 14.11
CA GLU A 11 30.54 -18.17 15.26
C GLU A 11 29.87 -16.95 15.91
N ARG A 12 29.29 -16.05 15.11
CA ARG A 12 28.61 -14.84 15.59
C ARG A 12 27.19 -15.10 16.12
N LEU A 13 26.57 -16.21 15.73
CA LEU A 13 25.18 -16.57 16.11
C LEU A 13 25.11 -17.94 16.79
N PRO A 14 25.87 -18.21 17.87
CA PRO A 14 26.00 -19.54 18.45
C PRO A 14 24.67 -20.13 18.95
N ARG A 15 23.71 -19.29 19.37
CA ARG A 15 22.38 -19.74 19.84
C ARG A 15 21.36 -19.78 18.72
N THR A 16 21.38 -18.79 17.82
CA THR A 16 20.29 -18.59 16.84
C THR A 16 20.58 -19.14 15.45
N PHE A 17 21.84 -19.49 15.13
CA PHE A 17 22.17 -20.00 13.80
C PHE A 17 21.36 -21.26 13.48
N GLY A 18 21.41 -22.27 14.35
CA GLY A 18 20.73 -23.54 14.10
C GLY A 18 19.20 -23.39 13.94
N PRO A 19 18.51 -22.81 14.93
CA PRO A 19 17.06 -22.61 14.88
C PRO A 19 16.54 -21.87 13.64
N PHE A 20 17.30 -20.91 13.11
CA PHE A 20 16.89 -20.11 11.95
C PHE A 20 17.41 -20.63 10.61
N PHE A 21 18.62 -21.21 10.58
CA PHE A 21 19.36 -21.45 9.33
C PHE A 21 19.65 -22.91 8.99
N ASP A 22 19.47 -23.89 9.88
CA ASP A 22 19.79 -25.31 9.57
C ASP A 22 19.00 -25.88 8.39
N ARG A 23 17.81 -25.34 8.13
CA ARG A 23 16.96 -25.71 6.98
C ARG A 23 17.44 -25.15 5.64
N PHE A 24 18.43 -24.25 5.64
CA PHE A 24 18.93 -23.59 4.45
C PHE A 24 20.37 -24.03 4.17
N PRO A 25 20.69 -24.42 2.91
CA PRO A 25 22.04 -24.87 2.57
C PRO A 25 23.08 -23.75 2.75
N ASN A 26 22.70 -22.51 2.42
CA ASN A 26 23.57 -21.34 2.51
C ASN A 26 22.76 -20.10 2.92
N LEU A 27 23.42 -19.17 3.62
CA LEU A 27 22.85 -17.86 3.90
C LEU A 27 22.82 -17.00 2.63
N GLN A 28 21.79 -16.17 2.53
CA GLN A 28 21.68 -15.14 1.50
C GLN A 28 22.61 -13.96 1.83
N LYS A 29 23.01 -13.20 0.79
CA LYS A 29 23.85 -12.00 0.95
C LYS A 29 23.32 -11.05 2.02
N ILE A 30 22.02 -10.77 1.98
CA ILE A 30 21.37 -9.86 2.94
C ILE A 30 21.45 -10.39 4.38
N GLN A 31 21.40 -11.70 4.58
CA GLN A 31 21.51 -12.33 5.89
C GLN A 31 22.91 -12.15 6.46
N HIS A 32 23.97 -12.26 5.65
CA HIS A 32 25.33 -11.97 6.12
C HIS A 32 25.53 -10.50 6.48
N LEU A 33 25.10 -9.58 5.60
CA LEU A 33 25.34 -8.14 5.79
C LEU A 33 24.60 -7.57 7.02
N ALA A 34 23.50 -8.19 7.43
CA ALA A 34 22.70 -7.71 8.55
C ALA A 34 23.24 -8.13 9.93
N ILE A 35 24.11 -9.14 10.01
CA ILE A 35 24.55 -9.73 11.29
C ILE A 35 25.21 -8.69 12.19
N GLU A 36 26.33 -8.11 11.77
CA GLU A 36 27.15 -7.26 12.65
C GLU A 36 26.41 -5.98 13.08
N PRO A 37 25.79 -5.19 12.19
CA PRO A 37 25.09 -3.97 12.61
C PRO A 37 23.98 -4.25 13.62
N ILE A 38 23.28 -5.39 13.49
CA ILE A 38 22.21 -5.76 14.41
C ILE A 38 22.76 -6.22 15.75
N LEU A 39 23.85 -7.01 15.77
CA LEU A 39 24.54 -7.43 17.00
C LEU A 39 25.13 -6.23 17.77
N GLU A 40 25.60 -5.21 17.07
CA GLU A 40 26.08 -3.94 17.65
C GLU A 40 24.96 -3.06 18.23
N GLY A 41 23.68 -3.44 18.03
CA GLY A 41 22.54 -2.68 18.54
C GLY A 41 22.19 -1.45 17.69
N ARG A 42 22.75 -1.29 16.48
CA ARG A 42 22.42 -0.20 15.56
C ARG A 42 21.00 -0.35 15.02
N ASP A 43 20.34 0.77 14.75
CA ASP A 43 19.15 0.76 13.90
C ASP A 43 19.59 0.37 12.47
N VAL A 44 18.75 -0.37 11.74
CA VAL A 44 19.11 -0.90 10.42
C VAL A 44 17.95 -0.76 9.44
N ILE A 45 18.25 -0.36 8.21
CA ILE A 45 17.34 -0.49 7.06
C ILE A 45 17.81 -1.67 6.21
N VAL A 46 16.97 -2.70 6.09
CA VAL A 46 17.18 -3.87 5.23
C VAL A 46 16.37 -3.69 3.95
N GLY A 47 17.06 -3.36 2.86
CA GLY A 47 16.48 -3.23 1.52
C GLY A 47 16.81 -4.45 0.66
N ALA A 48 15.87 -5.38 0.49
CA ALA A 48 16.07 -6.56 -0.35
C ALA A 48 14.76 -7.09 -0.94
N PRO A 49 14.76 -7.64 -2.17
CA PRO A 49 13.56 -8.17 -2.81
C PRO A 49 12.77 -9.18 -1.95
N THR A 50 11.50 -9.37 -2.29
CA THR A 50 10.66 -10.42 -1.70
C THR A 50 11.34 -11.78 -1.87
N ALA A 51 11.20 -12.66 -0.87
CA ALA A 51 11.88 -13.94 -0.76
C ALA A 51 13.42 -13.91 -0.57
N ALA A 52 14.05 -12.75 -0.33
CA ALA A 52 15.48 -12.67 -0.01
C ALA A 52 15.86 -13.11 1.42
N GLY A 53 14.89 -13.52 2.26
CA GLY A 53 15.13 -13.92 3.65
C GLY A 53 15.29 -12.77 4.64
N LYS A 54 14.64 -11.60 4.37
CA LYS A 54 14.67 -10.41 5.25
C LYS A 54 14.29 -10.73 6.70
N THR A 55 13.26 -11.54 6.92
CA THR A 55 12.78 -11.92 8.25
C THR A 55 13.87 -12.59 9.07
N GLU A 56 14.53 -13.63 8.53
CA GLU A 56 15.62 -14.32 9.23
C GLU A 56 16.89 -13.46 9.33
N ALA A 57 17.16 -12.62 8.31
CA ALA A 57 18.29 -11.68 8.33
C ALA A 57 18.25 -10.73 9.54
N VAL A 58 17.05 -10.40 10.02
CA VAL A 58 16.86 -9.49 11.15
C VAL A 58 16.64 -10.24 12.45
N LEU A 59 15.77 -11.25 12.47
CA LEU A 59 15.41 -11.93 13.72
C LEU A 59 16.55 -12.78 14.29
N ALA A 60 17.34 -13.47 13.47
CA ALA A 60 18.41 -14.32 14.00
C ALA A 60 19.49 -13.52 14.78
N PRO A 61 20.09 -12.44 14.22
CA PRO A 61 21.03 -11.62 14.99
C PRO A 61 20.36 -10.82 16.11
N LEU A 62 19.13 -10.33 15.91
CA LEU A 62 18.40 -9.62 16.97
C LEU A 62 18.21 -10.51 18.20
N MET A 63 17.74 -11.74 17.98
CA MET A 63 17.49 -12.69 19.07
C MET A 63 18.79 -13.13 19.73
N GLN A 64 19.88 -13.31 18.97
CA GLN A 64 21.20 -13.60 19.55
C GLN A 64 21.58 -12.51 20.54
N ARG A 65 21.59 -11.25 20.10
CA ARG A 65 21.94 -10.09 20.94
C ARG A 65 21.06 -10.00 22.19
N LEU A 66 19.75 -10.20 22.04
CA LEU A 66 18.82 -10.07 23.16
C LEU A 66 18.93 -11.22 24.17
N LEU A 67 19.23 -12.43 23.71
CA LEU A 67 19.43 -13.61 24.58
C LEU A 67 20.78 -13.55 25.31
N ASP A 68 21.77 -12.87 24.75
CA ASP A 68 23.08 -12.66 25.38
C ASP A 68 23.05 -11.59 26.49
N LEU A 69 21.93 -10.88 26.68
CA LEU A 69 21.73 -10.00 27.83
C LEU A 69 21.52 -10.85 29.11
N GLU A 70 22.62 -11.20 29.77
CA GLU A 70 22.64 -12.01 30.99
C GLU A 70 21.77 -11.43 32.13
N GLY A 71 21.24 -12.33 32.97
CA GLY A 71 20.57 -11.96 34.24
C GLY A 71 19.14 -11.42 34.14
N ARG A 72 18.56 -11.27 32.95
CA ARG A 72 17.17 -10.80 32.79
C ARG A 72 16.21 -11.92 32.42
N LYS A 73 15.26 -12.24 33.32
CA LYS A 73 14.00 -12.89 32.88
C LYS A 73 13.30 -11.91 31.93
N LEU A 74 13.47 -12.10 30.63
CA LEU A 74 12.84 -11.27 29.61
C LEU A 74 11.32 -11.49 29.67
N THR A 75 10.62 -10.64 30.43
CA THR A 75 9.16 -10.56 30.40
C THR A 75 8.73 -9.93 29.08
N GLY A 76 7.75 -10.55 28.42
CA GLY A 76 7.28 -10.10 27.12
C GLY A 76 6.32 -8.91 27.19
N PRO A 77 6.10 -8.21 26.06
CA PRO A 77 6.85 -8.30 24.82
C PRO A 77 8.14 -7.48 24.90
N PHE A 78 9.26 -8.10 24.49
CA PHE A 78 10.54 -7.40 24.33
C PHE A 78 10.87 -7.11 22.85
N VAL A 79 10.23 -7.82 21.91
CA VAL A 79 10.21 -7.45 20.47
C VAL A 79 8.78 -7.16 20.04
N LEU A 80 8.57 -6.01 19.42
CA LEU A 80 7.37 -5.72 18.64
C LEU A 80 7.69 -5.88 17.14
N TYR A 81 6.99 -6.78 16.47
CA TYR A 81 7.10 -7.00 15.03
C TYR A 81 5.83 -6.46 14.35
N ILE A 82 5.97 -5.35 13.63
CA ILE A 82 4.88 -4.65 12.97
C ILE A 82 4.86 -5.00 11.48
N VAL A 83 3.70 -5.43 10.99
CA VAL A 83 3.45 -5.72 9.57
C VAL A 83 2.18 -5.00 9.08
N PRO A 84 2.06 -4.68 7.79
CA PRO A 84 0.97 -3.84 7.29
C PRO A 84 -0.39 -4.53 7.25
N THR A 85 -0.48 -5.86 7.35
CA THR A 85 -1.78 -6.55 7.24
C THR A 85 -1.92 -7.68 8.24
N ARG A 86 -3.18 -7.99 8.59
CA ARG A 86 -3.52 -9.12 9.47
C ARG A 86 -3.12 -10.48 8.87
N ALA A 87 -3.19 -10.62 7.55
CA ALA A 87 -2.73 -11.83 6.86
C ALA A 87 -1.23 -12.04 7.08
N LEU A 88 -0.43 -10.98 6.90
CA LEU A 88 1.01 -11.03 7.18
C LEU A 88 1.33 -11.31 8.65
N VAL A 89 0.50 -10.85 9.60
CA VAL A 89 0.69 -11.20 11.02
C VAL A 89 0.67 -12.73 11.19
N ASN A 90 -0.28 -13.40 10.53
CA ASN A 90 -0.41 -14.85 10.61
C ASN A 90 0.75 -15.57 9.91
N ASP A 91 1.19 -15.07 8.75
CA ASP A 91 2.31 -15.67 8.02
C ASP A 91 3.63 -15.52 8.74
N VAL A 92 3.94 -14.31 9.22
CA VAL A 92 5.15 -14.06 10.02
C VAL A 92 5.10 -14.92 11.27
N TYR A 93 3.98 -14.96 11.99
CA TYR A 93 3.82 -15.82 13.16
C TYR A 93 4.13 -17.29 12.85
N ARG A 94 3.51 -17.87 11.81
CA ARG A 94 3.78 -19.27 11.40
C ARG A 94 5.26 -19.50 11.07
N ARG A 95 5.88 -18.56 10.36
CA ARG A 95 7.28 -18.64 9.91
C ARG A 95 8.28 -18.61 11.07
N ILE A 96 8.04 -17.79 12.08
CA ILE A 96 9.00 -17.51 13.16
C ILE A 96 8.75 -18.35 14.42
N ARG A 97 7.56 -18.94 14.57
CA ARG A 97 7.17 -19.69 15.77
C ARG A 97 8.15 -20.81 16.11
N LEU A 98 8.39 -21.74 15.17
CA LEU A 98 9.24 -22.89 15.43
C LEU A 98 10.71 -22.52 15.74
N PRO A 99 11.38 -21.62 14.97
CA PRO A 99 12.71 -21.14 15.34
C PRO A 99 12.78 -20.51 16.74
N LEU A 100 11.77 -19.72 17.13
CA LEU A 100 11.76 -19.05 18.43
C LEU A 100 11.40 -19.99 19.58
N GLU A 101 10.52 -20.97 19.38
CA GLU A 101 10.20 -22.00 20.37
C GLU A 101 11.43 -22.86 20.72
N ARG A 102 12.28 -23.17 19.73
CA ARG A 102 13.58 -23.86 19.95
C ARG A 102 14.54 -23.06 20.82
N LEU A 103 14.36 -21.75 20.90
CA LEU A 103 15.13 -20.84 21.77
C LEU A 103 14.45 -20.62 23.14
N GLY A 104 13.32 -21.29 23.41
CA GLY A 104 12.52 -21.04 24.61
C GLY A 104 11.80 -19.69 24.60
N VAL A 105 11.63 -19.07 23.42
CA VAL A 105 11.05 -17.73 23.27
C VAL A 105 9.59 -17.84 22.84
N THR A 106 8.70 -17.24 23.61
CA THR A 106 7.25 -17.23 23.33
C THR A 106 6.90 -16.20 22.24
N VAL A 107 6.04 -16.61 21.31
CA VAL A 107 5.54 -15.75 20.21
C VAL A 107 4.04 -15.62 20.32
N GLY A 108 3.51 -14.42 20.09
CA GLY A 108 2.07 -14.21 20.01
C GLY A 108 1.69 -13.19 18.95
N ARG A 109 0.39 -13.02 18.77
CA ARG A 109 -0.21 -12.12 17.79
C ARG A 109 -1.17 -11.17 18.48
N LYS A 110 -1.18 -9.90 18.09
CA LYS A 110 -2.24 -8.96 18.45
C LYS A 110 -2.85 -8.38 17.17
N THR A 111 -4.14 -8.61 16.98
CA THR A 111 -4.93 -7.98 15.92
C THR A 111 -6.31 -7.62 16.47
N SER A 112 -7.21 -7.13 15.61
CA SER A 112 -8.65 -7.10 15.92
C SER A 112 -9.24 -8.50 16.15
N ASP A 113 -8.62 -9.53 15.54
CA ASP A 113 -9.10 -10.91 15.56
C ASP A 113 -8.47 -11.72 16.70
N HIS A 114 -7.27 -11.30 17.14
CA HIS A 114 -6.56 -11.85 18.29
C HIS A 114 -6.39 -10.73 19.33
N GLN A 115 -7.43 -10.49 20.14
CA GLN A 115 -7.46 -9.34 21.04
C GLN A 115 -6.75 -9.57 22.38
N SER A 116 -6.78 -10.79 22.90
CA SER A 116 -6.17 -11.12 24.18
C SER A 116 -4.67 -11.41 24.04
N LEU A 117 -3.87 -10.82 24.92
CA LEU A 117 -2.45 -11.15 25.11
C LEU A 117 -2.23 -12.13 26.27
N GLY A 118 -3.30 -12.66 26.86
CA GLY A 118 -3.22 -13.48 28.09
C GLY A 118 -2.74 -12.68 29.32
N ARG A 119 -2.51 -13.41 30.42
CA ARG A 119 -1.94 -12.85 31.66
C ARG A 119 -0.46 -12.50 31.48
N VAL A 120 0.30 -13.42 30.89
CA VAL A 120 1.72 -13.22 30.56
C VAL A 120 1.81 -12.87 29.07
N ALA A 121 2.34 -11.69 28.77
CA ALA A 121 2.48 -11.27 27.38
C ALA A 121 3.61 -12.07 26.68
N PRO A 122 3.42 -12.43 25.40
CA PRO A 122 4.43 -13.14 24.63
C PRO A 122 5.68 -12.28 24.47
N GLN A 123 6.83 -12.92 24.42
CA GLN A 123 8.14 -12.28 24.32
C GLN A 123 8.37 -11.59 22.96
N VAL A 124 7.92 -12.21 21.88
CA VAL A 124 7.83 -11.60 20.55
C VAL A 124 6.37 -11.43 20.18
N LEU A 125 5.95 -10.19 19.94
CA LEU A 125 4.57 -9.88 19.57
C LEU A 125 4.49 -9.39 18.13
N VAL A 126 3.79 -10.13 17.28
CA VAL A 126 3.51 -9.75 15.89
C VAL A 126 2.16 -9.03 15.81
N THR A 127 2.10 -7.84 15.23
CA THR A 127 0.89 -7.00 15.21
C THR A 127 0.84 -6.07 13.99
N THR A 128 -0.27 -5.38 13.79
CA THR A 128 -0.43 -4.28 12.81
C THR A 128 -0.25 -2.90 13.47
N PRO A 129 -0.04 -1.81 12.69
CA PRO A 129 -0.01 -0.45 13.23
C PRO A 129 -1.24 -0.10 14.06
N GLU A 130 -2.45 -0.45 13.60
CA GLU A 130 -3.70 -0.13 14.30
C GLU A 130 -3.82 -0.86 15.64
N SER A 131 -3.39 -2.12 15.68
CA SER A 131 -3.37 -2.89 16.93
C SER A 131 -2.25 -2.45 17.87
N PHE A 132 -1.14 -1.94 17.34
CA PHE A 132 -0.10 -1.30 18.12
C PHE A 132 -0.58 0.02 18.76
N ASP A 133 -1.30 0.86 18.00
CA ASP A 133 -1.97 2.05 18.54
C ASP A 133 -2.94 1.69 19.67
N SER A 134 -3.75 0.64 19.46
CA SER A 134 -4.65 0.12 20.47
C SER A 134 -3.93 -0.34 21.75
N LEU A 135 -2.77 -0.98 21.62
CA LEU A 135 -1.95 -1.36 22.77
C LEU A 135 -1.38 -0.15 23.51
N LEU A 136 -0.91 0.87 22.78
CA LEU A 136 -0.44 2.12 23.38
C LEU A 136 -1.55 2.85 24.11
N ALA A 137 -2.78 2.85 23.60
CA ALA A 137 -3.93 3.49 24.23
C ALA A 137 -4.47 2.71 25.45
N ARG A 138 -4.57 1.38 25.35
CA ARG A 138 -5.27 0.54 26.36
C ARG A 138 -4.35 -0.11 27.38
N ALA A 139 -3.10 -0.39 27.01
CA ALA A 139 -2.23 -1.27 27.75
C ALA A 139 -0.76 -0.81 27.69
N THR A 140 -0.51 0.50 27.72
CA THR A 140 0.82 1.11 27.57
C THR A 140 1.88 0.45 28.45
N ARG A 141 1.54 0.12 29.71
CA ARG A 141 2.45 -0.53 30.67
C ARG A 141 2.95 -1.89 30.18
N ARG A 142 2.15 -2.62 29.40
CA ARG A 142 2.57 -3.89 28.80
C ARG A 142 3.68 -3.71 27.76
N LEU A 143 3.94 -2.50 27.25
CA LEU A 143 4.97 -2.25 26.25
C LEU A 143 6.31 -1.77 26.85
N LEU A 144 6.36 -1.54 28.17
CA LEU A 144 7.61 -1.15 28.85
C LEU A 144 8.78 -2.14 28.70
N PRO A 145 8.56 -3.46 28.55
CA PRO A 145 9.67 -4.39 28.35
C PRO A 145 10.32 -4.36 26.96
N VAL A 146 9.75 -3.62 26.00
CA VAL A 146 10.21 -3.60 24.59
C VAL A 146 11.64 -3.07 24.47
N HIS A 147 12.51 -3.84 23.82
CA HIS A 147 13.89 -3.48 23.48
C HIS A 147 14.10 -3.31 21.97
N ALA A 148 13.24 -3.92 21.15
CA ALA A 148 13.36 -3.84 19.70
C ALA A 148 12.01 -3.68 19.00
N LEU A 149 12.03 -2.89 17.93
CA LEU A 149 10.92 -2.67 17.03
C LEU A 149 11.33 -3.08 15.62
N VAL A 150 10.62 -4.06 15.05
CA VAL A 150 10.80 -4.50 13.67
C VAL A 150 9.62 -3.97 12.85
N LEU A 151 9.89 -3.17 11.82
CA LEU A 151 8.88 -2.63 10.90
C LEU A 151 9.07 -3.30 9.55
N ASP A 152 8.19 -4.23 9.18
CA ASP A 152 8.31 -5.02 7.96
C ASP A 152 7.30 -4.62 6.89
N GLU A 153 7.67 -4.86 5.63
CA GLU A 153 6.99 -4.39 4.42
C GLU A 153 6.69 -2.88 4.45
N LEU A 154 7.68 -2.09 4.87
CA LEU A 154 7.49 -0.66 5.14
C LEU A 154 7.10 0.15 3.89
N HIS A 155 7.49 -0.27 2.68
CA HIS A 155 7.02 0.31 1.42
C HIS A 155 5.50 0.29 1.23
N ALA A 156 4.77 -0.57 1.95
CA ALA A 156 3.32 -0.64 1.90
C ALA A 156 2.63 0.36 2.86
N LEU A 157 3.40 1.01 3.72
CA LEU A 157 2.93 1.95 4.73
C LEU A 157 3.48 3.36 4.50
N ASP A 158 4.78 3.47 4.21
CA ASP A 158 5.44 4.75 4.00
C ASP A 158 4.79 5.54 2.86
N GLY A 159 4.63 6.85 3.07
CA GLY A 159 3.90 7.71 2.13
C GLY A 159 2.38 7.60 2.16
N THR A 160 1.82 6.90 3.14
CA THR A 160 0.37 6.83 3.38
C THR A 160 0.01 7.35 4.77
N SER A 161 -1.28 7.63 5.02
CA SER A 161 -1.79 7.96 6.35
C SER A 161 -1.47 6.89 7.41
N ARG A 162 -1.39 5.61 7.01
CA ARG A 162 -0.95 4.51 7.90
C ARG A 162 0.54 4.59 8.23
N GLY A 163 1.35 5.08 7.30
CA GLY A 163 2.77 5.35 7.52
C GLY A 163 2.99 6.51 8.48
N ASP A 164 2.19 7.57 8.35
CA ASP A 164 2.18 8.69 9.30
C ASP A 164 1.73 8.24 10.68
N GLN A 165 0.71 7.39 10.77
CA GLN A 165 0.26 6.80 12.03
C GLN A 165 1.42 6.02 12.65
N LEU A 166 2.05 5.11 11.89
CA LEU A 166 3.17 4.31 12.38
C LEU A 166 4.34 5.16 12.87
N ALA A 167 4.68 6.26 12.18
CA ALA A 167 5.72 7.18 12.62
C ALA A 167 5.38 7.82 13.98
N ALA A 168 4.12 8.23 14.18
CA ALA A 168 3.62 8.72 15.46
C ALA A 168 3.71 7.66 16.56
N LEU A 169 3.33 6.41 16.28
CA LEU A 169 3.41 5.31 17.24
C LEU A 169 4.86 4.99 17.64
N CYS A 170 5.80 5.06 16.70
CA CYS A 170 7.22 4.86 16.97
C CYS A 170 7.75 5.93 17.95
N GLU A 171 7.43 7.21 17.71
CA GLU A 171 7.81 8.30 18.61
C GLU A 171 7.15 8.13 19.99
N ARG A 172 5.83 7.88 20.04
CA ARG A 172 5.10 7.63 21.29
C ARG A 172 5.70 6.49 22.11
N LEU A 173 6.07 5.37 21.48
CA LEU A 173 6.74 4.26 22.15
C LEU A 173 8.11 4.66 22.68
N ARG A 174 8.94 5.36 21.89
CA ARG A 174 10.24 5.86 22.37
C ARG A 174 10.09 6.70 23.62
N ARG A 175 9.06 7.54 23.71
CA ARG A 175 8.81 8.35 24.92
C ARG A 175 8.44 7.51 26.12
N VAL A 176 7.55 6.54 25.92
CA VAL A 176 7.16 5.59 26.96
C VAL A 176 8.39 4.86 27.50
N LEU A 177 9.34 4.49 26.64
CA LEU A 177 10.57 3.78 27.01
C LEU A 177 11.66 4.70 27.60
N ARG A 178 11.73 5.98 27.21
CA ARG A 178 12.68 6.97 27.76
C ARG A 178 12.51 7.18 29.26
N VAL A 179 11.29 7.01 29.79
CA VAL A 179 11.03 7.03 31.24
C VAL A 179 11.87 6.00 32.02
N LYS A 180 12.43 4.98 31.33
CA LYS A 180 13.27 3.94 31.90
C LYS A 180 14.72 3.95 31.41
N ASP A 181 15.14 5.03 30.74
CA ASP A 181 16.48 5.16 30.14
C ASP A 181 16.89 3.97 29.26
N ARG A 182 15.93 3.48 28.45
CA ARG A 182 16.15 2.32 27.57
C ARG A 182 16.39 2.75 26.12
N SER A 183 17.43 2.18 25.51
CA SER A 183 17.64 2.26 24.06
C SER A 183 16.72 1.28 23.32
N LEU A 184 15.84 1.81 22.46
CA LEU A 184 15.08 1.03 21.49
C LEU A 184 15.89 0.85 20.20
N GLN A 185 16.16 -0.40 19.80
CA GLN A 185 16.70 -0.72 18.48
C GLN A 185 15.56 -0.84 17.46
N THR A 186 15.68 -0.17 16.33
CA THR A 186 14.66 -0.14 15.27
C THR A 186 15.19 -0.77 13.98
N LEU A 187 14.48 -1.76 13.46
CA LEU A 187 14.88 -2.54 12.29
C LEU A 187 13.80 -2.41 11.22
N LEU A 188 14.13 -1.77 10.10
CA LEU A 188 13.22 -1.42 9.01
C LEU A 188 13.44 -2.39 7.85
N LEU A 189 12.43 -3.15 7.45
CA LEU A 189 12.49 -4.10 6.36
C LEU A 189 11.61 -3.60 5.22
N SER A 190 12.20 -3.49 4.03
CA SER A 190 11.46 -3.13 2.83
C SER A 190 11.99 -3.85 1.61
N ALA A 191 11.08 -4.18 0.69
CA ALA A 191 11.46 -4.76 -0.59
C ALA A 191 12.09 -3.73 -1.54
N THR A 192 11.69 -2.47 -1.40
CA THR A 192 12.20 -1.32 -2.15
C THR A 192 12.57 -0.19 -1.20
N VAL A 193 13.71 0.45 -1.44
CA VAL A 193 14.20 1.58 -0.64
C VAL A 193 14.77 2.61 -1.60
N ASP A 194 14.06 3.73 -1.76
CA ASP A 194 14.44 4.86 -2.62
C ASP A 194 15.26 5.90 -1.84
N ARG A 195 14.66 6.45 -0.78
CA ARG A 195 15.22 7.53 0.06
C ARG A 195 15.52 7.03 1.47
N PRO A 196 16.60 6.26 1.69
CA PRO A 196 16.90 5.63 2.97
C PRO A 196 17.08 6.64 4.11
N ALA A 197 17.64 7.83 3.82
CA ALA A 197 17.81 8.89 4.82
C ALA A 197 16.46 9.44 5.32
N GLU A 198 15.52 9.72 4.41
CA GLU A 198 14.18 10.18 4.77
C GLU A 198 13.40 9.09 5.52
N LEU A 199 13.50 7.85 5.04
CA LEU A 199 12.89 6.68 5.70
C LEU A 199 13.45 6.49 7.12
N GLY A 200 14.76 6.60 7.26
CA GLY A 200 15.46 6.52 8.54
C GLY A 200 15.05 7.63 9.49
N ALA A 201 15.02 8.89 9.03
CA ALA A 201 14.59 10.03 9.83
C ALA A 201 13.12 9.93 10.29
N ARG A 202 12.27 9.27 9.50
CA ARG A 202 10.84 9.07 9.83
C ARG A 202 10.62 7.98 10.87
N TYR A 203 11.36 6.87 10.80
CA TYR A 203 11.05 5.67 11.60
C TYR A 203 12.13 5.23 12.57
N ALA A 204 13.40 5.63 12.43
CA ALA A 204 14.56 5.13 13.15
C ALA A 204 15.50 6.26 13.61
N ARG A 205 16.65 5.91 14.21
CA ARG A 205 17.71 6.86 14.62
C ARG A 205 19.03 6.46 13.95
N ASP A 206 19.47 7.28 12.99
CA ASP A 206 20.72 7.08 12.24
C ASP A 206 20.95 5.61 11.80
N PRO A 207 20.01 5.02 11.02
CA PRO A 207 20.09 3.61 10.70
C PRO A 207 21.16 3.29 9.66
N VAL A 208 21.82 2.15 9.83
CA VAL A 208 22.74 1.59 8.84
C VAL A 208 21.92 0.99 7.69
N LEU A 209 22.21 1.38 6.44
CA LEU A 209 21.59 0.78 5.27
C LEU A 209 22.30 -0.52 4.87
N VAL A 210 21.57 -1.62 4.93
CA VAL A 210 21.97 -2.93 4.45
C VAL A 210 21.11 -3.25 3.21
N LYS A 211 21.71 -3.19 2.02
CA LYS A 211 20.98 -3.34 0.75
C LYS A 211 21.53 -4.50 -0.09
N ASP A 212 20.63 -5.29 -0.65
CA ASP A 212 20.94 -6.29 -1.66
C ASP A 212 20.53 -5.79 -3.05
N SER A 213 21.51 -5.32 -3.81
CA SER A 213 21.31 -4.74 -5.15
C SER A 213 21.19 -5.78 -6.26
N ARG A 214 21.04 -7.07 -5.95
CA ARG A 214 20.93 -8.13 -6.97
C ARG A 214 19.75 -7.85 -7.90
N LYS A 215 20.06 -7.61 -9.18
CA LYS A 215 19.08 -7.51 -10.25
C LYS A 215 18.70 -8.91 -10.70
N ARG A 216 17.41 -9.26 -10.59
CA ARG A 216 16.87 -10.47 -11.21
C ARG A 216 16.55 -10.13 -12.67
N PRO A 217 17.02 -10.90 -13.66
CA PRO A 217 16.61 -10.65 -15.03
C PRO A 217 15.09 -10.82 -15.14
N LEU A 218 14.43 -9.79 -15.69
CA LEU A 218 12.99 -9.78 -15.91
C LEU A 218 12.74 -10.06 -17.40
N ARG A 219 11.91 -11.04 -17.73
CA ARG A 219 11.48 -11.33 -19.10
C ARG A 219 9.96 -11.23 -19.18
N ALA A 220 9.48 -10.37 -20.08
CA ALA A 220 8.05 -10.19 -20.30
C ALA A 220 7.62 -10.96 -21.56
N ARG A 221 6.56 -11.74 -21.44
CA ARG A 221 5.73 -12.18 -22.56
C ARG A 221 4.58 -11.19 -22.69
N THR A 222 4.23 -10.79 -23.92
CA THR A 222 3.15 -9.81 -24.12
C THR A 222 1.93 -10.47 -24.72
N ALA A 223 0.75 -10.14 -24.18
CA ALA A 223 -0.54 -10.40 -24.79
C ALA A 223 -1.33 -9.09 -24.89
N LYS A 224 -2.25 -9.03 -25.85
CA LYS A 224 -3.21 -7.95 -25.97
C LYS A 224 -4.60 -8.50 -25.63
N ALA A 225 -5.35 -7.75 -24.84
CA ALA A 225 -6.77 -8.01 -24.59
C ALA A 225 -7.41 -6.69 -24.21
N GLY A 226 -8.29 -6.17 -25.06
CA GLY A 226 -8.99 -4.91 -24.88
C GLY A 226 -9.75 -4.81 -23.56
N PHE A 227 -10.23 -3.62 -23.23
CA PHE A 227 -11.09 -3.44 -22.05
C PHE A 227 -12.33 -4.34 -22.16
N GLY A 228 -12.53 -5.21 -21.17
CA GLY A 228 -13.62 -6.19 -21.18
C GLY A 228 -13.36 -7.41 -22.09
N GLU A 229 -12.11 -7.63 -22.54
CA GLU A 229 -11.70 -8.86 -23.25
C GLU A 229 -10.84 -9.78 -22.39
N VAL A 230 -11.17 -11.08 -22.38
CA VAL A 230 -10.47 -12.05 -21.54
C VAL A 230 -9.31 -12.65 -22.32
N PRO A 231 -8.05 -12.57 -21.85
CA PRO A 231 -6.89 -13.14 -22.51
C PRO A 231 -6.81 -14.68 -22.30
N SER A 232 -7.92 -15.42 -22.49
CA SER A 232 -8.03 -16.85 -22.15
C SER A 232 -6.92 -17.67 -22.81
N ALA A 233 -6.70 -17.50 -24.12
CA ALA A 233 -5.68 -18.25 -24.85
C ALA A 233 -4.25 -17.97 -24.31
N ALA A 234 -3.94 -16.74 -23.92
CA ALA A 234 -2.62 -16.40 -23.38
C ALA A 234 -2.41 -17.00 -21.98
N LEU A 235 -3.43 -16.93 -21.12
CA LEU A 235 -3.40 -17.52 -19.78
C LEU A 235 -3.33 -19.05 -19.82
N GLN A 236 -4.10 -19.68 -20.72
CA GLN A 236 -4.06 -21.13 -20.94
C GLN A 236 -2.68 -21.58 -21.46
N LYS A 237 -2.07 -20.81 -22.37
CA LYS A 237 -0.72 -21.10 -22.91
C LYS A 237 0.39 -21.03 -21.86
N LEU A 238 0.23 -20.30 -20.75
CA LEU A 238 1.25 -20.27 -19.68
C LEU A 238 1.41 -21.63 -19.01
N VAL A 239 0.31 -22.37 -18.87
CA VAL A 239 0.23 -23.68 -18.21
C VAL A 239 0.11 -24.83 -19.22
N ALA A 240 0.03 -24.53 -20.52
CA ALA A 240 0.22 -25.51 -21.57
C ALA A 240 1.71 -25.54 -21.93
N GLY A 241 2.48 -26.49 -21.36
CA GLY A 241 3.88 -26.69 -21.76
C GLY A 241 4.03 -27.08 -23.25
N PRO A 242 5.27 -27.18 -23.78
CA PRO A 242 5.53 -27.51 -25.19
C PRO A 242 4.88 -28.81 -25.69
N GLU A 243 4.50 -29.72 -24.78
CA GLU A 243 3.81 -31.00 -25.06
C GLU A 243 2.42 -31.11 -24.40
N GLY A 244 1.78 -29.98 -24.03
CA GLY A 244 0.40 -29.99 -23.50
C GLY A 244 0.22 -30.53 -22.08
N LYS A 245 1.27 -31.00 -21.40
CA LYS A 245 1.22 -31.37 -19.97
C LYS A 245 2.23 -30.55 -19.16
N ARG A 246 1.79 -29.43 -18.58
CA ARG A 246 2.41 -28.85 -17.37
C ARG A 246 1.45 -27.95 -16.63
N GLY A 247 0.54 -28.57 -15.87
CA GLY A 247 -0.25 -27.87 -14.86
C GLY A 247 0.60 -26.95 -13.98
N GLY A 248 0.02 -25.87 -13.49
CA GLY A 248 0.71 -24.88 -12.67
C GLY A 248 -0.23 -23.82 -12.14
N LYS A 249 0.26 -23.02 -11.21
CA LYS A 249 -0.48 -21.95 -10.54
C LYS A 249 -0.17 -20.60 -11.17
N VAL A 250 -1.21 -19.94 -11.66
CA VAL A 250 -1.12 -18.60 -12.25
C VAL A 250 -1.73 -17.59 -11.28
N LEU A 251 -0.96 -16.57 -10.92
CA LEU A 251 -1.46 -15.40 -10.19
C LEU A 251 -1.60 -14.22 -11.15
N VAL A 252 -2.84 -13.80 -11.41
CA VAL A 252 -3.16 -12.66 -12.25
C VAL A 252 -3.44 -11.45 -11.38
N PHE A 253 -2.70 -10.36 -11.56
CA PHE A 253 -2.99 -9.09 -10.90
C PHE A 253 -3.81 -8.18 -11.81
N ALA A 254 -4.93 -7.68 -11.30
CA ALA A 254 -5.72 -6.64 -11.93
C ALA A 254 -5.84 -5.41 -11.01
N ASN A 255 -6.01 -4.22 -11.60
CA ASN A 255 -6.04 -2.96 -10.84
C ASN A 255 -7.41 -2.65 -10.23
N ALA A 256 -8.50 -3.24 -10.75
CA ALA A 256 -9.85 -3.00 -10.29
C ALA A 256 -10.49 -4.28 -9.73
N ARG A 257 -11.33 -4.13 -8.68
CA ARG A 257 -12.11 -5.26 -8.11
C ARG A 257 -13.06 -5.86 -9.15
N ALA A 258 -13.65 -5.01 -10.00
CA ALA A 258 -14.52 -5.44 -11.08
C ALA A 258 -13.80 -6.34 -12.10
N ASP A 259 -12.58 -5.95 -12.51
CA ASP A 259 -11.74 -6.76 -13.41
C ASP A 259 -11.40 -8.12 -12.78
N VAL A 260 -11.11 -8.15 -11.46
CA VAL A 260 -10.83 -9.39 -10.73
C VAL A 260 -12.00 -10.36 -10.80
N GLU A 261 -13.19 -9.90 -10.46
CA GLU A 261 -14.40 -10.71 -10.45
C GLU A 261 -14.76 -11.22 -11.84
N TRP A 262 -14.72 -10.32 -12.83
CA TRP A 262 -15.06 -10.65 -14.21
C TRP A 262 -14.04 -11.61 -14.85
N LEU A 263 -12.73 -11.40 -14.69
CA LEU A 263 -11.71 -12.33 -15.19
C LEU A 263 -11.84 -13.72 -14.54
N ALA A 264 -12.10 -13.77 -13.23
CA ALA A 264 -12.25 -15.02 -12.50
C ALA A 264 -13.48 -15.80 -12.95
N GLU A 265 -14.63 -15.12 -13.08
CA GLU A 265 -15.86 -15.71 -13.60
C GLU A 265 -15.64 -16.23 -15.03
N SER A 266 -15.07 -15.42 -15.91
CA SER A 266 -14.94 -15.76 -17.33
C SER A 266 -13.87 -16.82 -17.62
N MET A 267 -12.97 -17.10 -16.68
CA MET A 267 -12.01 -18.21 -16.77
C MET A 267 -12.51 -19.50 -16.12
N ARG A 268 -13.55 -19.43 -15.28
CA ARG A 268 -14.12 -20.61 -14.61
C ARG A 268 -14.66 -21.62 -15.63
N GLY A 269 -14.47 -22.90 -15.36
CA GLY A 269 -14.86 -24.00 -16.25
C GLY A 269 -13.96 -24.19 -17.47
N LYS A 270 -13.06 -23.23 -17.78
CA LYS A 270 -12.15 -23.35 -18.93
C LYS A 270 -10.93 -24.19 -18.56
N LEU A 271 -10.62 -25.20 -19.38
CA LEU A 271 -9.37 -25.94 -19.26
C LEU A 271 -8.15 -25.02 -19.47
N PRO A 272 -7.01 -25.28 -18.82
CA PRO A 272 -6.75 -26.40 -17.91
C PRO A 272 -7.09 -26.11 -16.44
N PHE A 273 -7.70 -24.96 -16.13
CA PHE A 273 -8.00 -24.55 -14.75
C PHE A 273 -9.29 -25.21 -14.22
N GLY A 274 -10.28 -25.46 -15.10
CA GLY A 274 -11.59 -25.97 -14.70
C GLY A 274 -12.23 -25.03 -13.67
N ASP A 275 -12.73 -25.58 -12.56
CA ASP A 275 -13.34 -24.79 -11.49
C ASP A 275 -12.33 -24.20 -10.50
N GLN A 276 -11.04 -24.51 -10.62
CA GLN A 276 -9.97 -24.00 -9.75
C GLN A 276 -9.56 -22.57 -10.15
N VAL A 277 -10.55 -21.69 -10.22
CA VAL A 277 -10.40 -20.27 -10.50
C VAL A 277 -10.94 -19.46 -9.32
N TYR A 278 -10.14 -18.51 -8.83
CA TYR A 278 -10.45 -17.78 -7.60
C TYR A 278 -10.31 -16.27 -7.78
N ALA A 279 -11.24 -15.51 -7.20
CA ALA A 279 -11.15 -14.07 -7.05
C ALA A 279 -10.60 -13.70 -5.65
N HIS A 280 -9.72 -12.71 -5.57
CA HIS A 280 -9.15 -12.27 -4.29
C HIS A 280 -8.98 -10.73 -4.19
N HIS A 281 -9.85 -10.07 -3.43
CA HIS A 281 -9.76 -8.61 -3.22
C HIS A 281 -10.36 -8.14 -1.90
N GLY A 282 -10.11 -6.88 -1.54
CA GLY A 282 -10.43 -6.33 -0.21
C GLY A 282 -11.92 -6.30 0.16
N SER A 283 -12.83 -6.32 -0.82
CA SER A 283 -14.28 -6.42 -0.58
C SER A 283 -14.74 -7.82 -0.18
N LEU A 284 -13.94 -8.88 -0.37
CA LEU A 284 -14.32 -10.22 0.08
C LEU A 284 -14.13 -10.33 1.58
N SER A 285 -15.06 -11.04 2.22
CA SER A 285 -14.98 -11.29 3.65
C SER A 285 -13.67 -12.01 3.97
N LYS A 286 -13.16 -11.79 5.19
CA LYS A 286 -11.92 -12.42 5.66
C LYS A 286 -11.95 -13.94 5.47
N ARG A 287 -13.09 -14.57 5.80
CA ARG A 287 -13.28 -16.01 5.69
C ARG A 287 -13.16 -16.50 4.25
N VAL A 288 -13.75 -15.77 3.30
CA VAL A 288 -13.67 -16.12 1.87
C VAL A 288 -12.22 -16.00 1.39
N ARG A 289 -11.52 -14.92 1.75
CA ARG A 289 -10.11 -14.72 1.40
C ARG A 289 -9.21 -15.83 1.94
N GLU A 290 -9.32 -16.17 3.22
CA GLU A 290 -8.54 -17.26 3.83
C GLU A 290 -8.85 -18.64 3.21
N ARG A 291 -10.09 -18.87 2.76
CA ARG A 291 -10.44 -20.08 2.00
C ARG A 291 -9.73 -20.10 0.65
N VAL A 292 -9.84 -19.01 -0.13
CA VAL A 292 -9.17 -18.87 -1.42
C VAL A 292 -7.65 -19.04 -1.29
N GLU A 293 -7.02 -18.43 -0.29
CA GLU A 293 -5.59 -18.58 -0.02
C GLU A 293 -5.19 -20.06 0.19
N ARG A 294 -5.96 -20.81 1.00
CA ARG A 294 -5.71 -22.25 1.25
C ARG A 294 -5.95 -23.10 0.01
N ASP A 295 -7.08 -22.88 -0.68
CA ASP A 295 -7.48 -23.68 -1.83
C ASP A 295 -6.49 -23.47 -2.99
N PHE A 296 -6.09 -22.22 -3.22
CA PHE A 296 -5.04 -21.87 -4.19
C PHE A 296 -3.67 -22.45 -3.81
N GLN A 297 -3.31 -22.43 -2.52
CA GLN A 297 -2.07 -23.04 -2.05
C GLN A 297 -2.03 -24.55 -2.33
N ALA A 298 -3.14 -25.25 -2.09
CA ALA A 298 -3.29 -26.70 -2.24
C ALA A 298 -3.48 -27.17 -3.69
N ALA A 299 -3.98 -26.31 -4.58
CA ALA A 299 -4.24 -26.66 -5.96
C ALA A 299 -2.94 -26.93 -6.76
N ARG A 300 -3.01 -27.91 -7.66
CA ARG A 300 -1.91 -28.22 -8.59
C ARG A 300 -1.94 -27.35 -9.85
N THR A 301 -3.13 -27.16 -10.41
CA THR A 301 -3.39 -26.27 -11.55
C THR A 301 -4.53 -25.35 -11.16
N SER A 302 -4.27 -24.05 -11.12
CA SER A 302 -5.29 -23.08 -10.72
C SER A 302 -4.93 -21.67 -11.20
N LEU A 303 -5.94 -20.82 -11.23
CA LEU A 303 -5.80 -19.41 -11.56
C LEU A 303 -6.40 -18.57 -10.43
N CYS A 304 -5.61 -17.70 -9.83
CA CYS A 304 -6.10 -16.72 -8.87
C CYS A 304 -5.99 -15.33 -9.47
N VAL A 305 -7.10 -14.61 -9.57
CA VAL A 305 -7.13 -13.20 -9.96
C VAL A 305 -7.21 -12.35 -8.70
N ALA A 306 -6.33 -11.39 -8.55
CA ALA A 306 -6.23 -10.58 -7.34
C ALA A 306 -5.96 -9.10 -7.62
N THR A 307 -6.38 -8.27 -6.67
CA THR A 307 -5.92 -6.87 -6.58
C THR A 307 -4.59 -6.81 -5.80
N SER A 308 -4.22 -5.64 -5.28
CA SER A 308 -3.06 -5.48 -4.40
C SER A 308 -3.11 -6.28 -3.09
N THR A 309 -4.23 -6.97 -2.80
CA THR A 309 -4.36 -7.83 -1.62
C THR A 309 -3.35 -8.97 -1.57
N LEU A 310 -2.85 -9.45 -2.71
CA LEU A 310 -1.80 -10.47 -2.79
C LEU A 310 -0.44 -9.89 -3.23
N GLU A 311 -0.28 -8.56 -3.29
CA GLU A 311 1.04 -7.94 -3.57
C GLU A 311 2.02 -8.14 -2.41
N LEU A 312 1.52 -8.15 -1.18
CA LEU A 312 2.29 -8.23 0.06
C LEU A 312 2.60 -9.66 0.46
N GLY A 313 3.68 -9.86 1.23
CA GLY A 313 4.39 -11.11 1.62
C GLY A 313 3.61 -12.33 2.12
N ILE A 314 2.31 -12.44 1.84
CA ILE A 314 1.43 -13.51 2.25
C ILE A 314 1.89 -14.83 1.62
N ASP A 315 1.86 -15.91 2.40
CA ASP A 315 2.22 -17.23 1.92
C ASP A 315 1.05 -17.91 1.21
N ILE A 316 0.99 -17.73 -0.11
CA ILE A 316 0.04 -18.40 -1.01
C ILE A 316 0.64 -19.67 -1.66
N GLY A 317 1.75 -20.17 -1.10
CA GLY A 317 2.54 -21.26 -1.67
C GLY A 317 3.39 -20.86 -2.87
N ASP A 318 3.91 -21.86 -3.57
CA ASP A 318 4.65 -21.68 -4.83
C ASP A 318 3.69 -21.19 -5.93
N VAL A 319 4.05 -20.07 -6.58
CA VAL A 319 3.37 -19.56 -7.77
C VAL A 319 4.32 -19.72 -8.94
N ASP A 320 3.85 -20.40 -9.99
CA ASP A 320 4.66 -20.70 -11.16
C ASP A 320 4.73 -19.50 -12.11
N TYR A 321 3.59 -18.82 -12.32
CA TYR A 321 3.48 -17.72 -13.26
C TYR A 321 2.75 -16.51 -12.66
N VAL A 322 3.24 -15.32 -12.98
CA VAL A 322 2.53 -14.06 -12.74
C VAL A 322 2.06 -13.50 -14.08
N ALA A 323 0.82 -13.01 -14.10
CA ALA A 323 0.29 -12.19 -15.18
C ALA A 323 -0.18 -10.84 -14.63
N LEU A 324 0.04 -9.77 -15.40
CA LEU A 324 -0.38 -8.42 -15.09
C LEU A 324 -1.45 -8.02 -16.11
N TYR A 325 -2.70 -7.94 -15.66
CA TYR A 325 -3.82 -7.44 -16.45
C TYR A 325 -3.94 -5.93 -16.26
N GLY A 326 -3.46 -5.20 -17.27
CA GLY A 326 -3.22 -3.77 -17.19
C GLY A 326 -1.93 -3.41 -16.46
N VAL A 327 -1.45 -2.20 -16.71
CA VAL A 327 -0.18 -1.71 -16.17
C VAL A 327 -0.32 -1.44 -14.67
N PRO A 328 0.55 -1.97 -13.78
CA PRO A 328 0.50 -1.60 -12.36
C PRO A 328 0.65 -0.08 -12.17
N PRO A 329 0.11 0.47 -11.07
CA PRO A 329 0.06 1.92 -10.86
C PRO A 329 1.45 2.58 -10.81
N ASP A 330 2.43 1.89 -10.24
CA ASP A 330 3.79 2.39 -10.06
C ASP A 330 4.83 1.23 -10.10
N LEU A 331 6.10 1.59 -10.11
CA LEU A 331 7.21 0.63 -10.13
C LEU A 331 7.33 -0.22 -8.86
N PRO A 332 7.15 0.32 -7.64
CA PRO A 332 7.08 -0.51 -6.44
C PRO A 332 6.05 -1.65 -6.52
N SER A 333 4.80 -1.36 -6.89
CA SER A 333 3.76 -2.38 -7.08
C SER A 333 4.11 -3.33 -8.22
N PHE A 334 4.67 -2.85 -9.32
CA PHE A 334 5.16 -3.72 -10.41
C PHE A 334 6.17 -4.75 -9.90
N LEU A 335 7.21 -4.31 -9.18
CA LEU A 335 8.23 -5.19 -8.61
C LEU A 335 7.65 -6.16 -7.56
N GLN A 336 6.71 -5.72 -6.71
CA GLN A 336 6.05 -6.59 -5.73
C GLN A 336 5.23 -7.70 -6.40
N ARG A 337 4.43 -7.35 -7.40
CA ARG A 337 3.62 -8.32 -8.16
C ARG A 337 4.50 -9.36 -8.83
N LEU A 338 5.59 -8.93 -9.47
CA LEU A 338 6.56 -9.83 -10.10
C LEU A 338 7.30 -10.71 -9.09
N GLY A 339 7.54 -10.21 -7.88
CA GLY A 339 8.16 -10.96 -6.78
C GLY A 339 7.30 -12.11 -6.22
N ARG A 340 6.06 -12.30 -6.69
CA ARG A 340 5.18 -13.39 -6.26
C ARG A 340 5.46 -14.72 -6.96
N ALA A 341 5.96 -14.69 -8.19
CA ALA A 341 6.37 -15.89 -8.92
C ALA A 341 7.89 -16.09 -8.87
N GLY A 342 8.34 -17.27 -9.31
CA GLY A 342 9.77 -17.54 -9.49
C GLY A 342 10.55 -17.56 -8.17
N ARG A 343 10.00 -18.17 -7.11
CA ARG A 343 10.69 -18.37 -5.82
C ARG A 343 11.93 -19.28 -5.94
N ARG A 344 12.15 -19.93 -7.09
CA ARG A 344 13.36 -20.70 -7.42
C ARG A 344 14.36 -19.83 -8.17
N VAL A 345 15.64 -20.02 -7.89
CA VAL A 345 16.78 -19.28 -8.45
C VAL A 345 16.67 -19.21 -9.98
N GLY A 346 16.60 -18.01 -10.55
CA GLY A 346 16.44 -17.79 -12.00
C GLY A 346 15.75 -16.47 -12.38
N ASP A 347 15.54 -16.32 -13.69
CA ASP A 347 14.84 -15.20 -14.35
C ASP A 347 13.37 -15.15 -13.93
N VAL A 348 12.79 -13.95 -13.85
CA VAL A 348 11.36 -13.75 -13.62
C VAL A 348 10.67 -13.62 -14.97
N ASP A 349 10.03 -14.70 -15.40
CA ASP A 349 9.14 -14.73 -16.55
C ASP A 349 7.72 -14.33 -16.11
N PHE A 350 7.13 -13.33 -16.77
CA PHE A 350 5.74 -12.94 -16.50
C PHE A 350 4.99 -12.57 -17.79
N LEU A 351 3.66 -12.59 -17.73
CA LEU A 351 2.78 -12.19 -18.82
C LEU A 351 2.28 -10.75 -18.60
N ALA A 352 2.64 -9.82 -19.48
CA ALA A 352 2.07 -8.48 -19.54
C ALA A 352 0.86 -8.49 -20.49
N ILE A 353 -0.33 -8.26 -19.96
CA ILE A 353 -1.57 -8.16 -20.74
C ILE A 353 -1.92 -6.67 -20.85
N ALA A 354 -1.62 -6.08 -22.01
CA ALA A 354 -1.94 -4.69 -22.31
C ALA A 354 -3.35 -4.59 -22.91
N ARG A 355 -4.11 -3.60 -22.46
CA ARG A 355 -5.51 -3.36 -22.85
C ARG A 355 -5.67 -2.34 -23.96
N ASP A 356 -4.65 -1.52 -24.14
CA ASP A 356 -4.58 -0.53 -25.20
C ASP A 356 -3.12 -0.29 -25.62
N PRO A 357 -2.87 0.43 -26.73
CA PRO A 357 -1.52 0.73 -27.18
C PRO A 357 -0.68 1.57 -26.19
N GLY A 358 -1.31 2.42 -25.37
CA GLY A 358 -0.63 3.22 -24.33
C GLY A 358 -0.08 2.33 -23.22
N GLU A 359 -0.85 1.33 -22.80
CA GLU A 359 -0.39 0.33 -21.84
C GLU A 359 0.78 -0.50 -22.35
N VAL A 360 0.84 -0.82 -23.65
CA VAL A 360 2.01 -1.49 -24.24
C VAL A 360 3.27 -0.64 -24.04
N LEU A 361 3.17 0.67 -24.27
CA LEU A 361 4.29 1.60 -24.11
C LEU A 361 4.72 1.69 -22.64
N ARG A 362 3.77 1.84 -21.73
CA ARG A 362 4.02 1.90 -20.29
C ARG A 362 4.62 0.60 -19.73
N PHE A 363 4.16 -0.58 -20.17
CA PHE A 363 4.78 -1.84 -19.77
C PHE A 363 6.25 -1.94 -20.18
N LYS A 364 6.58 -1.54 -21.42
CA LYS A 364 7.96 -1.52 -21.92
C LYS A 364 8.83 -0.58 -21.09
N HIS A 365 8.33 0.62 -20.79
CA HIS A 365 8.98 1.60 -19.94
C HIS A 365 9.22 1.09 -18.52
N MET A 366 8.19 0.54 -17.87
CA MET A 366 8.31 -0.01 -16.52
C MET A 366 9.31 -1.17 -16.45
N LEU A 367 9.31 -2.05 -17.45
CA LEU A 367 10.28 -3.14 -17.54
C LEU A 367 11.72 -2.59 -17.65
N ARG A 368 11.93 -1.54 -18.44
CA ARG A 368 13.23 -0.86 -18.55
C ARG A 368 13.64 -0.24 -17.22
N ALA A 369 12.77 0.55 -16.59
CA ALA A 369 13.08 1.25 -15.35
C ALA A 369 13.34 0.26 -14.20
N ALA A 370 12.58 -0.85 -14.14
CA ALA A 370 12.81 -1.95 -13.20
C ALA A 370 14.17 -2.63 -13.39
N ARG A 371 14.59 -2.90 -14.64
CA ARG A 371 15.92 -3.45 -14.96
C ARG A 371 17.05 -2.48 -14.60
N GLU A 372 16.81 -1.19 -14.68
CA GLU A 372 17.76 -0.16 -14.23
C GLU A 372 17.83 -0.07 -12.69
N GLY A 373 16.79 -0.51 -11.99
CA GLY A 373 16.69 -0.42 -10.53
C GLY A 373 16.13 0.91 -10.04
N LYS A 374 15.40 1.64 -10.91
CA LYS A 374 14.70 2.87 -10.55
C LYS A 374 13.37 2.54 -9.85
N LEU A 375 12.91 3.44 -8.97
CA LEU A 375 11.61 3.34 -8.32
C LEU A 375 10.64 4.45 -8.75
N LEU A 376 11.15 5.62 -9.18
CA LEU A 376 10.36 6.71 -9.78
C LEU A 376 9.10 7.08 -8.97
N VAL A 377 9.27 7.22 -7.66
CA VAL A 377 8.19 7.62 -6.73
C VAL A 377 8.28 9.10 -6.41
N ASP A 378 7.14 9.75 -6.22
CA ASP A 378 7.09 11.13 -5.73
C ASP A 378 7.46 11.18 -4.22
N ARG A 379 7.63 12.39 -3.68
CA ARG A 379 7.87 12.55 -2.23
C ARG A 379 6.60 12.25 -1.45
N ALA A 380 6.74 11.58 -0.32
CA ALA A 380 5.65 11.36 0.60
C ALA A 380 5.18 12.69 1.21
N HIS A 381 3.86 12.90 1.25
CA HIS A 381 3.25 14.03 1.93
C HIS A 381 2.66 13.58 3.27
N PHE A 382 2.59 14.49 4.23
CA PHE A 382 1.99 14.23 5.54
C PHE A 382 0.47 14.42 5.47
N ASP A 383 -0.29 13.44 5.98
CA ASP A 383 -1.73 13.56 6.19
C ASP A 383 -2.06 14.12 7.59
N PRO A 384 -2.49 15.40 7.70
CA PRO A 384 -2.81 16.01 8.99
C PRO A 384 -3.99 15.36 9.72
N GLY A 385 -4.88 14.63 9.02
CA GLY A 385 -5.96 13.88 9.64
C GLY A 385 -5.43 12.83 10.62
N THR A 386 -4.22 12.32 10.36
CA THR A 386 -3.52 11.40 11.27
C THR A 386 -3.22 12.04 12.62
N THR A 387 -2.91 13.34 12.70
CA THR A 387 -2.70 14.02 13.99
C THR A 387 -3.97 14.02 14.84
N LEU A 388 -5.13 14.28 14.23
CA LEU A 388 -6.41 14.25 14.93
C LEU A 388 -6.71 12.84 15.47
N GLN A 389 -6.47 11.81 14.66
CA GLN A 389 -6.59 10.41 15.08
C GLN A 389 -5.63 10.05 16.23
N GLN A 390 -4.39 10.53 16.19
CA GLN A 390 -3.41 10.32 17.25
C GLN A 390 -3.76 11.10 18.53
N ALA A 391 -4.35 12.29 18.42
CA ALA A 391 -4.87 13.04 19.56
C ALA A 391 -5.96 12.27 20.30
N VAL A 392 -6.91 11.67 19.57
CA VAL A 392 -7.91 10.76 20.13
C VAL A 392 -7.25 9.59 20.87
N SER A 393 -6.25 8.95 20.25
CA SER A 393 -5.58 7.80 20.87
C SER A 393 -4.78 8.18 22.12
N LEU A 394 -4.16 9.37 22.14
CA LEU A 394 -3.46 9.91 23.30
C LEU A 394 -4.41 10.29 24.44
N LEU A 395 -5.60 10.80 24.12
CA LEU A 395 -6.65 11.08 25.10
C LEU A 395 -7.02 9.79 25.86
N PHE A 396 -7.19 8.67 25.16
CA PHE A 396 -7.46 7.38 25.81
C PHE A 396 -6.23 6.73 26.46
N GLN A 397 -5.03 7.14 26.08
CA GLN A 397 -3.81 6.74 26.79
C GLN A 397 -3.71 7.43 28.16
N ASN A 398 -4.34 8.60 28.34
CA ASN A 398 -4.43 9.28 29.62
C ASN A 398 -5.57 8.70 30.48
N PRO A 399 -5.30 8.24 31.72
CA PRO A 399 -6.35 7.81 32.66
C PRO A 399 -7.41 8.87 32.92
N ALA A 400 -7.04 10.16 32.92
CA ALA A 400 -7.97 11.28 33.12
C ALA A 400 -8.86 11.58 31.89
N ARG A 401 -8.69 10.82 30.80
CA ARG A 401 -9.42 10.99 29.53
C ARG A 401 -9.37 12.41 28.98
N SER A 402 -8.27 13.12 29.24
CA SER A 402 -8.07 14.49 28.83
C SER A 402 -6.81 14.67 28.01
N ILE A 403 -6.80 15.68 27.14
CA ILE A 403 -5.67 16.02 26.30
C ILE A 403 -5.60 17.53 26.07
N ALA A 404 -4.39 18.04 25.88
CA ALA A 404 -4.13 19.40 25.43
C ALA A 404 -3.37 19.34 24.10
N PRO A 405 -3.55 20.33 23.19
CA PRO A 405 -2.81 20.39 21.93
C PRO A 405 -1.30 20.27 22.11
N VAL A 406 -0.70 20.98 23.07
CA VAL A 406 0.73 20.87 23.41
C VAL A 406 1.16 19.45 23.71
N HIS A 407 0.36 18.66 24.44
CA HIS A 407 0.69 17.28 24.76
C HIS A 407 0.73 16.37 23.52
N VAL A 408 -0.11 16.67 22.52
CA VAL A 408 -0.08 15.96 21.23
C VAL A 408 1.18 16.33 20.47
N LEU A 409 1.45 17.62 20.26
CA LEU A 409 2.66 18.10 19.58
C LEU A 409 3.94 17.59 20.22
N GLU A 410 3.92 17.57 21.56
CA GLU A 410 4.71 16.75 22.47
C GLU A 410 5.11 15.47 21.75
N ARG A 411 4.18 14.53 21.65
CA ARG A 411 4.38 13.10 21.37
C ARG A 411 4.40 12.74 19.88
N LEU A 412 4.44 13.71 18.98
CA LEU A 412 4.56 13.47 17.53
C LEU A 412 6.02 13.56 17.04
N PRO A 413 6.38 12.85 15.96
CA PRO A 413 7.67 12.98 15.29
C PRO A 413 7.81 14.38 14.68
N ARG A 414 9.06 14.82 14.49
CA ARG A 414 9.41 16.18 14.06
C ARG A 414 8.60 16.66 12.84
N VAL A 415 8.55 15.86 11.78
CA VAL A 415 7.81 16.21 10.54
C VAL A 415 6.35 16.55 10.79
N GLN A 416 5.70 15.83 11.71
CA GLN A 416 4.30 16.05 12.06
C GLN A 416 4.13 17.21 13.04
N ARG A 417 5.04 17.34 14.02
CA ARG A 417 5.06 18.47 14.96
C ARG A 417 5.24 19.80 14.22
N ASP A 418 6.22 19.88 13.33
CA ASP A 418 6.57 21.10 12.59
C ASP A 418 5.47 21.52 11.61
N TYR A 419 4.49 20.65 11.31
CA TYR A 419 3.31 21.02 10.52
C TYR A 419 2.34 21.90 11.31
N TRP A 420 2.22 21.72 12.61
CA TRP A 420 1.17 22.31 13.46
C TRP A 420 1.72 23.43 14.35
N SER A 421 0.97 24.51 14.48
CA SER A 421 1.05 25.36 15.68
C SER A 421 0.06 24.82 16.72
N GLU A 422 0.29 25.17 17.98
CA GLU A 422 -0.63 24.80 19.07
C GLU A 422 -2.04 25.36 18.81
N GLU A 423 -2.13 26.64 18.44
CA GLU A 423 -3.40 27.33 18.10
C GLU A 423 -4.19 26.61 17.00
N ARG A 424 -3.51 26.22 15.91
CA ARG A 424 -4.17 25.52 14.79
C ARG A 424 -4.69 24.14 15.19
N LEU A 425 -3.96 23.46 16.08
CA LEU A 425 -4.42 22.19 16.61
C LEU A 425 -5.58 22.37 17.60
N GLU A 426 -5.59 23.45 18.39
CA GLU A 426 -6.74 23.82 19.22
C GLU A 426 -7.99 24.10 18.37
N GLN A 427 -7.85 24.84 17.26
CA GLN A 427 -8.92 25.07 16.29
C GLN A 427 -9.43 23.77 15.68
N ALA A 428 -8.54 22.83 15.36
CA ALA A 428 -8.93 21.52 14.86
C ALA A 428 -9.73 20.70 15.90
N PHE A 429 -9.37 20.77 17.19
CA PHE A 429 -10.15 20.12 18.25
C PHE A 429 -11.51 20.78 18.44
N ALA A 430 -11.57 22.11 18.43
CA ALA A 430 -12.81 22.86 18.54
C ALA A 430 -13.76 22.57 17.36
N HIS A 431 -13.24 22.40 16.16
CA HIS A 431 -14.04 22.01 14.98
C HIS A 431 -14.53 20.55 15.05
N ALA A 432 -13.71 19.66 15.62
CA ALA A 432 -14.08 18.26 15.85
C ALA A 432 -14.82 18.08 17.19
N ASP A 433 -15.81 18.93 17.46
CA ASP A 433 -16.60 19.00 18.70
C ASP A 433 -17.34 17.69 19.03
N ARG A 434 -17.71 16.90 18.02
CA ARG A 434 -18.26 15.55 18.18
C ARG A 434 -17.28 14.57 18.81
N LEU A 435 -15.98 14.86 18.77
CA LEU A 435 -14.91 14.03 19.34
C LEU A 435 -14.35 14.65 20.62
N PHE A 436 -14.16 15.97 20.65
CA PHE A 436 -13.49 16.68 21.73
C PHE A 436 -14.42 17.67 22.43
N ARG A 437 -14.71 17.43 23.71
CA ARG A 437 -15.42 18.37 24.58
C ARG A 437 -14.42 19.25 25.31
N ARG A 438 -14.46 20.57 25.10
CA ARG A 438 -13.63 21.53 25.85
C ARG A 438 -14.10 21.59 27.31
N ILE A 439 -13.18 21.45 28.26
CA ILE A 439 -13.46 21.49 29.71
C ILE A 439 -12.79 22.68 30.41
N ALA A 440 -11.71 23.20 29.85
CA ALA A 440 -11.01 24.40 30.26
C ALA A 440 -10.23 24.96 29.06
N PRO A 441 -9.72 26.20 29.11
CA PRO A 441 -8.85 26.72 28.06
C PRO A 441 -7.69 25.74 27.77
N GLY A 442 -7.50 25.37 26.50
CA GLY A 442 -6.47 24.40 26.08
C GLY A 442 -6.68 22.93 26.48
N HIS A 443 -7.77 22.59 27.17
CA HIS A 443 -8.01 21.23 27.69
C HIS A 443 -9.32 20.61 27.21
N TYR A 444 -9.23 19.40 26.68
CA TYR A 444 -10.33 18.67 26.07
C TYR A 444 -10.48 17.28 26.66
N GLN A 445 -11.71 16.78 26.72
CA GLN A 445 -12.07 15.41 27.08
C GLN A 445 -12.83 14.71 25.94
N ALA A 446 -12.95 13.38 26.02
CA ALA A 446 -13.77 12.63 25.08
C ALA A 446 -15.25 12.96 25.25
N THR A 447 -15.98 12.98 24.13
CA THR A 447 -17.44 12.93 24.10
C THR A 447 -17.94 11.50 24.31
N GLU A 448 -19.24 11.33 24.61
CA GLU A 448 -19.87 10.01 24.71
C GLU A 448 -19.77 9.20 23.40
N ASP A 449 -19.95 9.85 22.23
CA ASP A 449 -19.75 9.23 20.91
C ASP A 449 -18.31 8.72 20.75
N LEU A 450 -17.32 9.49 21.22
CA LEU A 450 -15.93 9.06 21.14
C LEU A 450 -15.63 7.90 22.11
N GLU A 451 -16.22 7.88 23.29
CA GLU A 451 -16.10 6.75 24.22
C GLU A 451 -16.70 5.46 23.63
N GLU A 452 -17.86 5.54 22.99
CA GLU A 452 -18.48 4.44 22.26
C GLU A 452 -17.54 3.90 21.17
N ARG A 453 -17.06 4.79 20.30
CA ARG A 453 -16.12 4.44 19.22
C ARG A 453 -14.83 3.81 19.75
N PHE A 454 -14.33 4.31 20.88
CA PHE A 454 -13.19 3.70 21.54
C PHE A 454 -13.54 2.30 22.01
N ARG A 455 -14.65 2.10 22.72
CA ARG A 455 -15.04 0.79 23.26
C ARG A 455 -15.10 -0.28 22.17
N ILE A 456 -15.72 0.02 21.03
CA ILE A 456 -15.85 -0.89 19.88
C ILE A 456 -14.59 -0.97 19.00
N GLY A 457 -13.57 -0.14 19.26
CA GLY A 457 -12.26 -0.22 18.61
C GLY A 457 -12.12 0.54 17.28
N ASN A 458 -13.06 1.42 16.95
CA ASN A 458 -13.13 2.11 15.65
C ASN A 458 -12.18 3.31 15.53
N ILE A 459 -11.57 3.76 16.64
CA ILE A 459 -10.69 4.94 16.62
C ILE A 459 -9.31 4.70 15.99
N HIS A 460 -8.89 3.44 15.81
CA HIS A 460 -7.54 3.10 15.35
C HIS A 460 -7.46 2.85 13.84
N SER A 461 -8.61 2.76 13.17
CA SER A 461 -8.70 2.46 11.74
C SER A 461 -8.49 3.72 10.89
N ASN A 462 -7.72 3.55 9.81
CA ASN A 462 -7.58 4.53 8.74
C ASN A 462 -8.30 4.09 7.44
N PHE A 463 -9.26 3.17 7.54
CA PHE A 463 -10.08 2.72 6.41
C PHE A 463 -11.47 3.39 6.45
N GLY A 464 -11.86 4.10 5.38
CA GLY A 464 -13.19 4.70 5.25
C GLY A 464 -14.26 3.70 4.77
N GLY A 465 -15.51 3.85 5.22
CA GLY A 465 -16.55 2.83 5.03
C GLY A 465 -18.01 3.31 4.89
N ASP A 466 -18.28 4.56 4.50
CA ASP A 466 -19.66 5.10 4.62
C ASP A 466 -20.64 4.72 3.50
N SER A 467 -20.30 3.83 2.54
CA SER A 467 -21.21 3.51 1.41
C SER A 467 -21.18 2.07 0.90
N GLU A 468 -20.54 1.15 1.63
CA GLU A 468 -20.53 -0.27 1.27
C GLU A 468 -21.56 -1.02 2.12
N VAL A 469 -22.26 -1.99 1.53
CA VAL A 469 -23.27 -2.84 2.19
C VAL A 469 -22.74 -4.28 2.27
N GLU A 470 -22.95 -4.93 3.40
CA GLU A 470 -22.57 -6.34 3.60
C GLU A 470 -23.53 -7.29 2.89
N VAL A 471 -22.97 -8.30 2.21
CA VAL A 471 -23.70 -9.36 1.50
C VAL A 471 -23.50 -10.69 2.21
N LEU A 472 -24.61 -11.35 2.53
CA LEU A 472 -24.65 -12.62 3.26
C LEU A 472 -25.02 -13.78 2.33
N GLU A 473 -24.41 -14.96 2.51
CA GLU A 473 -24.82 -16.18 1.83
C GLU A 473 -26.17 -16.66 2.36
N GLU A 474 -27.15 -16.92 1.48
CA GLU A 474 -28.53 -17.23 1.89
C GLU A 474 -28.64 -18.49 2.77
N LEU A 475 -27.94 -19.57 2.39
CA LEU A 475 -28.02 -20.85 3.11
C LEU A 475 -27.37 -20.82 4.50
N THR A 476 -26.35 -19.97 4.72
CA THR A 476 -25.54 -20.02 5.95
C THR A 476 -25.59 -18.74 6.78
N GLY A 477 -26.12 -17.65 6.23
CA GLY A 477 -26.09 -16.32 6.81
C GLY A 477 -24.67 -15.73 6.95
N ARG A 478 -23.65 -16.35 6.35
CA ARG A 478 -22.25 -15.91 6.48
C ARG A 478 -21.94 -14.80 5.51
N SER A 479 -21.17 -13.82 5.96
CA SER A 479 -20.65 -12.73 5.12
C SER A 479 -19.79 -13.25 3.97
N LEU A 480 -20.21 -12.93 2.74
CA LEU A 480 -19.42 -13.11 1.52
C LEU A 480 -18.47 -11.93 1.28
N GLY A 481 -18.88 -10.72 1.69
CA GLY A 481 -18.12 -9.51 1.49
C GLY A 481 -19.00 -8.27 1.50
N THR A 482 -18.47 -7.19 0.92
CA THR A 482 -19.15 -5.91 0.78
C THR A 482 -19.24 -5.46 -0.68
N VAL A 483 -20.35 -4.83 -1.04
CA VAL A 483 -20.57 -4.20 -2.36
C VAL A 483 -20.97 -2.74 -2.21
N ASP A 484 -20.88 -1.95 -3.28
CA ASP A 484 -21.41 -0.58 -3.24
C ASP A 484 -22.94 -0.63 -3.15
N LYS A 485 -23.55 0.32 -2.43
CA LYS A 485 -25.01 0.38 -2.31
C LYS A 485 -25.73 0.42 -3.67
N LYS A 486 -25.12 0.99 -4.72
CA LYS A 486 -25.67 1.00 -6.09
C LYS A 486 -25.70 -0.37 -6.75
N ALA A 487 -24.96 -1.36 -6.24
CA ALA A 487 -25.03 -2.72 -6.75
C ALA A 487 -26.39 -3.38 -6.44
N LEU A 488 -27.13 -2.86 -5.46
CA LEU A 488 -28.47 -3.33 -5.11
C LEU A 488 -29.55 -2.92 -6.13
N GLU A 489 -29.22 -2.06 -7.09
CA GLU A 489 -30.12 -1.67 -8.20
C GLU A 489 -30.18 -2.75 -9.31
N GLN A 490 -29.53 -3.90 -9.12
CA GLN A 490 -29.37 -4.95 -10.12
C GLN A 490 -29.87 -6.30 -9.61
N ASP A 491 -30.40 -7.11 -10.52
CA ASP A 491 -30.88 -8.47 -10.19
C ASP A 491 -29.73 -9.43 -9.84
N HIS A 492 -28.54 -9.19 -10.41
CA HIS A 492 -27.36 -10.05 -10.24
C HIS A 492 -26.07 -9.27 -10.03
N ILE A 493 -25.20 -9.81 -9.17
CA ILE A 493 -23.84 -9.30 -8.92
C ILE A 493 -22.78 -10.37 -9.12
N LEU A 494 -21.53 -9.95 -9.35
CA LEU A 494 -20.36 -10.82 -9.24
C LEU A 494 -19.66 -10.61 -7.89
N LEU A 495 -19.49 -11.69 -7.13
CA LEU A 495 -18.77 -11.70 -5.86
C LEU A 495 -18.08 -13.04 -5.61
N GLY A 496 -16.76 -13.03 -5.41
CA GLY A 496 -15.95 -14.23 -5.21
C GLY A 496 -15.74 -15.05 -6.49
N GLY A 497 -15.83 -14.42 -7.66
CA GLY A 497 -15.73 -15.02 -9.00
C GLY A 497 -16.96 -15.85 -9.38
N ASN A 498 -18.13 -15.52 -8.83
CA ASN A 498 -19.40 -16.19 -9.06
C ASN A 498 -20.53 -15.16 -9.20
N ALA A 499 -21.52 -15.48 -10.03
CA ALA A 499 -22.77 -14.75 -10.13
C ALA A 499 -23.71 -15.10 -8.97
N HIS A 500 -24.30 -14.08 -8.36
CA HIS A 500 -25.30 -14.23 -7.30
C HIS A 500 -26.53 -13.40 -7.62
N SER A 501 -27.74 -13.93 -7.38
CA SER A 501 -28.95 -13.12 -7.27
C SER A 501 -29.05 -12.51 -5.89
N LEU A 502 -29.50 -11.25 -5.81
CA LEU A 502 -29.63 -10.54 -4.55
C LEU A 502 -31.06 -10.52 -4.04
N ARG A 503 -31.23 -10.69 -2.72
CA ARG A 503 -32.50 -10.50 -2.02
C ARG A 503 -32.28 -9.62 -0.79
N VAL A 504 -33.08 -8.56 -0.64
CA VAL A 504 -33.07 -7.72 0.57
C VAL A 504 -34.22 -8.16 1.47
N ASP A 505 -33.94 -8.44 2.74
CA ASP A 505 -34.98 -8.78 3.71
C ASP A 505 -35.65 -7.54 4.31
N ALA A 506 -36.72 -7.76 5.10
CA ALA A 506 -37.45 -6.68 5.75
C ALA A 506 -36.62 -5.86 6.77
N SER A 507 -35.47 -6.39 7.21
CA SER A 507 -34.53 -5.68 8.10
C SER A 507 -33.47 -4.88 7.34
N GLY A 508 -33.47 -4.93 6.01
CA GLY A 508 -32.48 -4.28 5.15
C GLY A 508 -31.18 -5.07 4.97
N LYS A 509 -31.12 -6.34 5.40
CA LYS A 509 -29.97 -7.21 5.15
C LYS A 509 -30.03 -7.76 3.73
N VAL A 510 -28.85 -7.86 3.11
CA VAL A 510 -28.70 -8.31 1.72
C VAL A 510 -28.20 -9.75 1.72
N PHE A 511 -28.96 -10.65 1.09
CA PHE A 511 -28.63 -12.05 0.88
C PHE A 511 -28.29 -12.32 -0.59
N ALA A 512 -27.38 -13.26 -0.80
CA ALA A 512 -26.92 -13.74 -2.10
C ALA A 512 -27.24 -15.23 -2.24
N ASP A 513 -27.95 -15.57 -3.32
CA ASP A 513 -28.25 -16.93 -3.74
C ASP A 513 -27.40 -17.31 -4.97
N PRO A 514 -26.70 -18.46 -4.98
CA PRO A 514 -25.96 -18.93 -6.15
C PRO A 514 -26.89 -19.25 -7.35
N GLY A 515 -27.02 -18.30 -8.28
CA GLY A 515 -27.75 -18.47 -9.53
C GLY A 515 -26.83 -18.75 -10.73
N LYS A 516 -27.21 -19.70 -11.60
CA LYS A 516 -26.60 -19.84 -12.94
C LYS A 516 -27.20 -18.78 -13.87
N SER A 517 -26.58 -17.61 -13.94
CA SER A 517 -26.99 -16.53 -14.86
C SER A 517 -25.82 -16.11 -15.75
N THR A 518 -26.12 -15.88 -17.03
CA THR A 518 -25.15 -15.53 -18.09
C THR A 518 -24.92 -14.02 -18.24
N ARG A 519 -25.49 -13.17 -17.37
CA ARG A 519 -25.32 -11.69 -17.40
C ARG A 519 -25.27 -11.05 -16.00
N ALA A 520 -24.34 -11.49 -15.15
CA ALA A 520 -24.04 -10.77 -13.90
C ALA A 520 -23.04 -9.62 -14.13
N SER A 521 -23.20 -8.50 -13.41
CA SER A 521 -22.27 -7.37 -13.52
C SER A 521 -21.52 -7.13 -12.21
N ALA A 522 -20.22 -6.85 -12.28
CA ALA A 522 -19.39 -6.58 -11.11
C ALA A 522 -19.39 -5.08 -10.78
N ARG A 523 -20.43 -4.58 -10.10
CA ARG A 523 -20.44 -3.18 -9.64
C ARG A 523 -19.82 -3.03 -8.26
N PHE A 524 -18.53 -2.68 -8.24
CA PHE A 524 -17.87 -2.18 -7.04
C PHE A 524 -17.82 -0.67 -7.07
N LYS A 525 -17.73 -0.06 -5.89
CA LYS A 525 -17.41 1.35 -5.77
C LYS A 525 -16.12 1.60 -6.53
N ALA A 526 -16.20 2.39 -7.61
CA ALA A 526 -15.03 2.79 -8.36
C ALA A 526 -14.10 3.53 -7.40
N ARG A 527 -13.00 2.89 -7.02
CA ARG A 527 -11.88 3.60 -6.42
C ARG A 527 -11.09 4.19 -7.58
N PRO A 528 -10.71 5.47 -7.51
CA PRO A 528 -9.80 6.01 -8.51
C PRO A 528 -8.58 5.11 -8.61
N ALA A 529 -8.09 4.89 -9.84
CA ALA A 529 -6.79 4.27 -10.03
C ALA A 529 -5.76 5.04 -9.20
N PRO A 530 -4.76 4.36 -8.60
CA PRO A 530 -3.73 5.07 -7.86
C PRO A 530 -3.05 6.10 -8.78
N PRO A 531 -2.68 7.27 -8.25
CA PRO A 531 -2.08 8.33 -9.06
C PRO A 531 -0.76 7.87 -9.64
N ILE A 532 -0.52 8.20 -10.91
CA ILE A 532 0.76 8.01 -11.58
C ILE A 532 1.73 9.08 -11.09
N PRO A 533 2.91 8.69 -10.54
CA PRO A 533 3.90 9.64 -10.07
C PRO A 533 4.41 10.57 -11.18
N GLY A 534 4.65 11.84 -10.85
CA GLY A 534 5.26 12.80 -11.76
C GLY A 534 6.65 12.33 -12.22
N ALA A 535 7.45 11.76 -11.32
CA ALA A 535 8.75 11.18 -11.66
C ALA A 535 8.66 10.04 -12.69
N LEU A 536 7.62 9.20 -12.60
CA LEU A 536 7.38 8.11 -13.56
C LEU A 536 6.99 8.67 -14.93
N ALA A 537 6.14 9.69 -14.96
CA ALA A 537 5.70 10.33 -16.20
C ALA A 537 6.85 11.05 -16.93
N GLN A 538 7.73 11.74 -16.19
CA GLN A 538 8.89 12.43 -16.77
C GLN A 538 9.92 11.44 -17.35
N ASP A 539 10.20 10.34 -16.65
CA ASP A 539 11.12 9.31 -17.16
C ASP A 539 10.54 8.61 -18.39
N LEU A 540 9.20 8.46 -18.50
CA LEU A 540 8.54 7.92 -19.69
C LEU A 540 8.76 8.81 -20.91
N LEU A 541 8.55 10.13 -20.79
CA LEU A 541 8.80 11.08 -21.88
C LEU A 541 10.27 11.08 -22.29
N SER A 542 11.17 11.12 -21.31
CA SER A 542 12.62 11.04 -21.55
C SER A 542 13.00 9.76 -22.30
N TRP A 543 12.38 8.63 -21.95
CA TRP A 543 12.59 7.35 -22.64
C TRP A 543 12.05 7.33 -24.08
N MET A 544 11.00 8.09 -24.37
CA MET A 544 10.49 8.30 -25.73
C MET A 544 11.37 9.26 -26.55
N GLY A 545 12.40 9.87 -25.96
CA GLY A 545 13.24 10.89 -26.61
C GLY A 545 12.64 12.30 -26.57
N LEU A 546 11.68 12.54 -25.68
CA LEU A 546 11.04 13.84 -25.47
C LEU A 546 11.61 14.53 -24.23
N ASP A 547 11.72 15.86 -24.27
CA ASP A 547 12.11 16.64 -23.10
C ASP A 547 10.92 16.75 -22.13
N PRO A 548 11.04 16.25 -20.88
CA PRO A 548 9.94 16.28 -19.91
C PRO A 548 9.56 17.70 -19.42
N SER A 549 10.33 18.73 -19.76
CA SER A 549 10.03 20.14 -19.46
C SER A 549 9.18 20.82 -20.52
N VAL A 550 9.08 20.24 -21.72
CA VAL A 550 8.30 20.77 -22.85
C VAL A 550 6.87 20.21 -22.82
N ILE A 551 5.91 21.06 -23.16
CA ILE A 551 4.53 20.64 -23.41
C ILE A 551 4.37 20.47 -24.93
N TYR A 552 4.09 19.25 -25.36
CA TYR A 552 4.01 18.94 -26.79
C TYR A 552 2.56 19.01 -27.28
N ARG A 553 2.31 19.89 -28.25
CA ARG A 553 1.02 20.01 -28.94
C ARG A 553 0.94 19.03 -30.10
N ILE A 554 -0.18 18.33 -30.20
CA ILE A 554 -0.54 17.48 -31.32
C ILE A 554 -1.92 17.92 -31.79
N GLU A 555 -1.99 18.46 -33.00
CA GLU A 555 -3.25 18.79 -33.64
C GLU A 555 -3.91 17.54 -34.24
N SER A 556 -5.24 17.51 -34.16
CA SER A 556 -6.14 16.55 -34.78
C SER A 556 -7.34 17.31 -35.33
N GLU A 557 -8.05 16.76 -36.31
CA GLU A 557 -9.18 17.43 -36.98
C GLU A 557 -10.26 17.93 -36.01
N ASP A 558 -10.48 17.23 -34.90
CA ASP A 558 -11.54 17.52 -33.93
C ASP A 558 -11.07 17.91 -32.53
N GLN A 559 -9.78 17.78 -32.21
CA GLN A 559 -9.25 17.99 -30.85
C GLN A 559 -7.79 18.46 -30.85
N SER A 560 -7.41 19.25 -29.85
CA SER A 560 -6.01 19.58 -29.55
C SER A 560 -5.53 18.75 -28.37
N LEU A 561 -4.39 18.09 -28.52
CA LEU A 561 -3.80 17.25 -27.48
C LEU A 561 -2.47 17.84 -27.01
N PHE A 562 -2.31 17.97 -25.70
CA PHE A 562 -1.11 18.49 -25.06
C PHE A 562 -0.49 17.39 -24.19
N LEU A 563 0.62 16.82 -24.64
CA LEU A 563 1.37 15.79 -23.92
C LEU A 563 2.30 16.45 -22.90
N HIS A 564 2.31 15.96 -21.66
CA HIS A 564 3.11 16.49 -20.56
C HIS A 564 3.57 15.42 -19.55
N GLY A 565 4.66 15.67 -18.83
CA GLY A 565 5.20 14.81 -17.77
C GLY A 565 4.79 15.22 -16.35
N LEU A 566 3.56 15.68 -16.14
CA LEU A 566 3.14 16.24 -14.84
C LEU A 566 2.72 15.17 -13.82
N GLY A 567 2.27 13.99 -14.26
CA GLY A 567 1.68 13.00 -13.37
C GLY A 567 0.24 13.35 -12.97
N THR A 568 -0.44 12.45 -12.26
CA THR A 568 -1.90 12.53 -12.08
C THR A 568 -2.34 13.72 -11.21
N VAL A 569 -1.60 14.07 -10.16
CA VAL A 569 -2.00 15.15 -9.22
C VAL A 569 -1.94 16.51 -9.90
N HIS A 570 -0.82 16.83 -10.55
CA HIS A 570 -0.66 18.09 -11.27
C HIS A 570 -1.51 18.15 -12.54
N GLY A 571 -1.60 17.04 -13.29
CA GLY A 571 -2.48 17.00 -14.46
C GLY A 571 -3.97 17.09 -14.12
N PHE A 572 -4.40 16.66 -12.93
CA PHE A 572 -5.75 16.94 -12.42
C PHE A 572 -6.00 18.45 -12.24
N LEU A 573 -5.04 19.21 -11.70
CA LEU A 573 -5.16 20.66 -11.57
C LEU A 573 -5.16 21.36 -12.93
N VAL A 574 -4.36 20.88 -13.88
CA VAL A 574 -4.35 21.36 -15.26
C VAL A 574 -5.70 21.10 -15.95
N HIS A 575 -6.25 19.91 -15.80
CA HIS A 575 -7.58 19.53 -16.32
C HIS A 575 -8.69 20.43 -15.74
N ARG A 576 -8.70 20.63 -14.42
CA ARG A 576 -9.64 21.54 -13.75
C ARG A 576 -9.49 22.98 -14.21
N GLY A 577 -8.25 23.42 -14.36
CA GLY A 577 -7.92 24.75 -14.88
C GLY A 577 -8.41 24.96 -16.30
N ALA A 578 -8.20 24.00 -17.20
CA ALA A 578 -8.69 24.06 -18.56
C ALA A 578 -10.22 24.19 -18.61
N GLY A 579 -10.94 23.38 -17.81
CA GLY A 579 -12.41 23.44 -17.77
C GLY A 579 -12.96 24.76 -17.23
N SER A 580 -12.35 25.30 -16.18
CA SER A 580 -12.83 26.52 -15.50
C SER A 580 -12.36 27.83 -16.15
N LEU A 581 -11.14 27.87 -16.68
CA LEU A 581 -10.52 29.09 -17.21
C LEU A 581 -10.66 29.21 -18.73
N ALA A 582 -10.61 28.08 -19.45
CA ALA A 582 -10.73 28.08 -20.91
C ALA A 582 -12.15 27.74 -21.38
N LYS A 583 -13.10 27.42 -20.47
CA LYS A 583 -14.45 26.90 -20.80
C LYS A 583 -14.43 25.67 -21.74
N ALA A 584 -13.28 25.00 -21.83
CA ALA A 584 -13.14 23.80 -22.62
C ALA A 584 -13.81 22.62 -21.93
N LYS A 585 -14.16 21.58 -22.68
CA LYS A 585 -14.48 20.25 -22.12
C LYS A 585 -13.22 19.38 -22.19
N PRO A 586 -12.42 19.32 -21.11
CA PRO A 586 -11.19 18.55 -21.13
C PRO A 586 -11.50 17.05 -21.13
N GLY A 587 -10.82 16.31 -22.02
CA GLY A 587 -10.93 14.85 -22.19
C GLY A 587 -10.23 14.03 -21.11
N ARG A 588 -9.92 12.76 -21.41
CA ARG A 588 -9.18 11.85 -20.50
C ARG A 588 -7.66 12.11 -20.54
N GLY A 589 -6.86 11.32 -19.81
CA GLY A 589 -5.39 11.39 -19.86
C GLY A 589 -4.68 12.17 -18.76
N LEU A 590 -5.27 12.34 -17.57
CA LEU A 590 -4.77 13.17 -16.46
C LEU A 590 -3.27 13.04 -16.12
N ALA A 591 -2.63 11.90 -16.38
CA ALA A 591 -1.22 11.70 -16.03
C ALA A 591 -0.24 12.20 -17.11
N PHE A 592 -0.59 12.00 -18.38
CA PHE A 592 0.32 12.16 -19.52
C PHE A 592 -0.11 13.29 -20.45
N GLY A 593 -1.23 13.96 -20.21
CA GLY A 593 -1.59 15.12 -20.99
C GLY A 593 -2.97 15.69 -20.71
N LEU A 594 -3.39 16.55 -21.63
CA LEU A 594 -4.66 17.24 -21.65
C LEU A 594 -5.21 17.22 -23.07
N THR A 595 -6.44 16.76 -23.24
CA THR A 595 -7.16 16.87 -24.52
C THR A 595 -8.21 17.97 -24.42
N LEU A 596 -8.26 18.86 -25.41
CA LEU A 596 -9.25 19.94 -25.53
C LEU A 596 -10.08 19.78 -26.81
N GLU A 597 -11.38 20.10 -26.73
CA GLU A 597 -12.28 20.12 -27.90
C GLU A 597 -11.88 21.19 -28.93
N ARG A 598 -12.36 21.01 -30.16
CA ARG A 598 -12.18 21.92 -31.30
C ARG A 598 -12.57 23.36 -30.91
N GLY A 599 -11.68 24.32 -31.17
CA GLY A 599 -11.83 25.73 -30.79
C GLY A 599 -10.95 26.19 -29.61
N HIS A 600 -10.33 25.24 -28.91
CA HIS A 600 -9.35 25.52 -27.84
C HIS A 600 -7.96 25.01 -28.24
N GLN A 601 -7.28 25.78 -29.11
CA GLN A 601 -5.97 25.42 -29.69
C GLN A 601 -4.78 25.77 -28.79
N ASP A 602 -5.00 26.59 -27.76
CA ASP A 602 -3.96 27.06 -26.85
C ASP A 602 -3.98 26.32 -25.51
N PHE A 603 -2.79 25.99 -25.01
CA PHE A 603 -2.63 25.50 -23.64
C PHE A 603 -3.02 26.62 -22.66
N PRO A 604 -3.68 26.32 -21.52
CA PRO A 604 -4.10 27.34 -20.56
C PRO A 604 -2.91 27.94 -19.78
N THR A 605 -2.12 28.80 -20.42
CA THR A 605 -0.90 29.43 -19.85
C THR A 605 -1.15 30.27 -18.61
N LYS A 606 -2.38 30.73 -18.36
CA LYS A 606 -2.80 31.34 -17.08
C LYS A 606 -2.52 30.43 -15.87
N LEU A 607 -2.43 29.12 -16.07
CA LEU A 607 -2.01 28.18 -15.04
C LEU A 607 -0.55 28.35 -14.59
N GLY A 608 0.26 29.10 -15.34
CA GLY A 608 1.58 29.55 -14.88
C GLY A 608 1.54 30.54 -13.72
N GLN A 609 0.34 31.02 -13.33
CA GLN A 609 0.16 31.90 -12.18
C GLN A 609 -0.13 31.08 -10.92
N ALA A 610 0.74 31.21 -9.91
CA ALA A 610 0.61 30.48 -8.65
C ALA A 610 -0.74 30.72 -7.95
N GLU A 611 -1.27 31.95 -8.01
CA GLU A 611 -2.53 32.28 -7.37
C GLU A 611 -3.74 31.57 -8.02
N THR A 612 -3.73 31.45 -9.35
CA THR A 612 -4.74 30.68 -10.09
C THR A 612 -4.77 29.22 -9.64
N LEU A 613 -3.60 28.57 -9.55
CA LEU A 613 -3.52 27.18 -9.12
C LEU A 613 -3.86 26.99 -7.63
N ARG A 614 -3.57 27.99 -6.78
CA ARG A 614 -3.99 27.98 -5.37
C ARG A 614 -5.51 28.00 -5.24
N LEU A 615 -6.20 28.86 -5.99
CA LEU A 615 -7.66 28.91 -6.01
C LEU A 615 -8.26 27.57 -6.48
N LEU A 616 -7.77 27.03 -7.60
CA LEU A 616 -8.21 25.73 -8.11
C LEU A 616 -8.01 24.59 -7.11
N THR A 617 -6.90 24.62 -6.37
CA THR A 617 -6.60 23.67 -5.31
C THR A 617 -7.61 23.77 -4.17
N ARG A 618 -7.94 25.00 -3.73
CA ARG A 618 -8.95 25.25 -2.69
C ARG A 618 -10.35 24.77 -3.11
N ASP A 619 -10.74 24.99 -4.36
CA ASP A 619 -12.04 24.54 -4.87
C ASP A 619 -12.11 23.01 -5.03
N SER A 620 -10.96 22.35 -5.13
CA SER A 620 -10.85 20.92 -5.43
C SER A 620 -10.42 20.04 -4.26
N VAL A 621 -10.48 20.51 -3.02
CA VAL A 621 -10.03 19.76 -1.82
C VAL A 621 -10.56 18.33 -1.75
N ARG A 622 -11.86 18.11 -1.95
CA ARG A 622 -12.47 16.77 -1.80
C ARG A 622 -11.99 15.74 -2.83
N PRO A 623 -11.99 16.03 -4.15
CA PRO A 623 -11.41 15.11 -5.12
C PRO A 623 -9.89 15.00 -4.98
N LEU A 624 -9.19 16.09 -4.68
CA LEU A 624 -7.74 16.12 -4.57
C LEU A 624 -7.22 15.35 -3.35
N SER A 625 -7.89 15.42 -2.19
CA SER A 625 -7.52 14.65 -1.01
C SER A 625 -7.59 13.14 -1.24
N ARG A 626 -8.53 12.69 -2.09
CA ARG A 626 -8.60 11.28 -2.51
C ARG A 626 -7.44 10.89 -3.43
N LEU A 627 -7.06 11.76 -4.36
CA LEU A 627 -5.90 11.54 -5.23
C LEU A 627 -4.60 11.52 -4.43
N LEU A 628 -4.47 12.39 -3.42
CA LEU A 628 -3.34 12.46 -2.51
C LEU A 628 -3.32 11.33 -1.46
N GLY A 629 -4.36 10.48 -1.41
CA GLY A 629 -4.42 9.35 -0.49
C GLY A 629 -4.61 9.73 0.99
N PHE A 630 -5.17 10.90 1.29
CA PHE A 630 -5.49 11.29 2.66
C PHE A 630 -6.55 10.36 3.27
N GLY A 631 -6.37 10.04 4.55
CA GLY A 631 -7.17 9.09 5.32
C GLY A 631 -8.54 9.64 5.74
N PRO A 632 -9.37 8.80 6.38
CA PRO A 632 -10.76 9.14 6.72
C PRO A 632 -10.89 10.25 7.76
N TRP A 633 -9.86 10.48 8.57
CA TRP A 633 -9.84 11.53 9.59
C TRP A 633 -9.61 12.92 8.99
N PHE A 634 -9.13 13.01 7.75
CA PHE A 634 -8.85 14.27 7.07
C PHE A 634 -10.10 15.14 6.92
N SER A 635 -11.25 14.52 6.61
CA SER A 635 -12.52 15.25 6.46
C SER A 635 -13.09 15.81 7.76
N MET A 636 -12.53 15.43 8.92
CA MET A 636 -12.90 15.96 10.23
C MET A 636 -12.09 17.21 10.62
N LEU A 637 -11.14 17.64 9.78
CA LEU A 637 -10.38 18.86 10.00
C LEU A 637 -11.18 20.10 9.53
N PRO A 638 -10.92 21.29 10.10
CA PRO A 638 -11.44 22.54 9.57
C PRO A 638 -11.14 22.68 8.07
N ARG A 639 -12.04 23.33 7.33
CA ARG A 639 -11.88 23.53 5.88
C ARG A 639 -10.54 24.16 5.52
N GLU A 640 -10.12 25.17 6.29
CA GLU A 640 -8.83 25.86 6.10
C GLU A 640 -7.62 24.92 6.24
N GLU A 641 -7.70 23.95 7.15
CA GLU A 641 -6.64 22.94 7.33
C GLU A 641 -6.63 21.92 6.19
N GLN A 642 -7.81 21.53 5.71
CA GLN A 642 -7.89 20.67 4.53
C GLN A 642 -7.29 21.37 3.29
N GLU A 643 -7.60 22.65 3.10
CA GLU A 643 -7.03 23.46 2.02
C GLU A 643 -5.51 23.58 2.15
N ARG A 644 -5.01 23.89 3.34
CA ARG A 644 -3.57 24.02 3.61
C ARG A 644 -2.82 22.73 3.31
N ALA A 645 -3.35 21.57 3.71
CA ALA A 645 -2.71 20.29 3.41
C ALA A 645 -2.71 19.98 1.92
N CYS A 646 -3.84 20.22 1.22
CA CYS A 646 -3.91 20.06 -0.23
C CYS A 646 -2.94 21.00 -0.96
N LEU A 647 -2.82 22.26 -0.54
CA LEU A 647 -1.86 23.23 -1.09
C LEU A 647 -0.43 22.77 -0.88
N ARG A 648 -0.08 22.30 0.33
CA ARG A 648 1.27 21.82 0.64
C ARG A 648 1.62 20.54 -0.12
N ALA A 649 0.66 19.65 -0.30
CA ALA A 649 0.88 18.36 -0.95
C ALA A 649 0.88 18.47 -2.49
N ALA A 650 -0.04 19.23 -3.08
CA ALA A 650 -0.09 19.43 -4.52
C ALA A 650 0.94 20.44 -5.02
N ASP A 651 1.51 21.27 -4.17
CA ASP A 651 2.52 22.29 -4.50
C ASP A 651 2.18 23.08 -5.79
N PRO A 652 1.09 23.89 -5.76
CA PRO A 652 0.67 24.66 -6.92
C PRO A 652 1.70 25.70 -7.35
N GLY A 653 2.63 26.09 -6.46
CA GLY A 653 3.72 27.00 -6.79
C GLY A 653 4.74 26.34 -7.72
N ALA A 654 5.18 25.12 -7.38
CA ALA A 654 6.04 24.34 -8.25
C ALA A 654 5.38 24.03 -9.60
N LEU A 655 4.08 23.71 -9.60
CA LEU A 655 3.33 23.51 -10.84
C LEU A 655 3.24 24.80 -11.68
N ALA A 656 2.94 25.93 -11.06
CA ALA A 656 2.89 27.23 -11.73
C ALA A 656 4.22 27.56 -12.40
N GLN A 657 5.33 27.40 -11.66
CA GLN A 657 6.67 27.63 -12.20
C GLN A 657 6.94 26.74 -13.41
N ARG A 658 6.64 25.44 -13.30
CA ARG A 658 6.81 24.49 -14.41
C ARG A 658 6.02 24.89 -15.65
N ILE A 659 4.78 25.34 -15.49
CA ILE A 659 3.94 25.78 -16.61
C ILE A 659 4.43 27.11 -17.18
N ALA A 660 4.83 28.06 -16.34
CA ALA A 660 5.28 29.38 -16.77
C ALA A 660 6.59 29.33 -17.57
N THR A 661 7.46 28.35 -17.27
CA THR A 661 8.72 28.15 -17.99
C THR A 661 8.65 27.06 -19.06
N ALA A 662 7.50 26.40 -19.22
CA ALA A 662 7.36 25.34 -20.22
C ALA A 662 7.33 25.96 -21.61
N ASP A 663 8.20 25.44 -22.49
CA ASP A 663 8.04 25.68 -23.91
C ASP A 663 6.88 24.84 -24.45
N ILE A 664 6.12 25.39 -25.39
CA ILE A 664 5.00 24.71 -26.04
C ILE A 664 5.39 24.48 -27.50
N GLN A 665 5.66 23.23 -27.83
CA GLN A 665 6.18 22.85 -29.14
C GLN A 665 5.23 21.93 -29.88
N GLU A 666 5.15 22.07 -31.20
CA GLU A 666 4.41 21.13 -32.04
C GLU A 666 5.22 19.85 -32.25
N LEU A 667 4.58 18.69 -32.02
CA LEU A 667 5.23 17.39 -32.20
C LEU A 667 5.04 16.88 -33.63
N PHE A 668 6.02 17.14 -34.50
CA PHE A 668 5.95 16.75 -35.92
C PHE A 668 6.26 15.27 -36.18
N HIS A 669 7.01 14.61 -35.29
CA HIS A 669 7.46 13.24 -35.51
C HIS A 669 6.29 12.24 -35.42
N GLU A 670 5.86 11.69 -36.56
CA GLU A 670 4.64 10.86 -36.66
C GLU A 670 4.62 9.67 -35.70
N GLY A 671 5.73 8.94 -35.56
CA GLY A 671 5.82 7.83 -34.60
C GLY A 671 5.60 8.24 -33.14
N LEU A 672 6.00 9.47 -32.77
CA LEU A 672 5.81 10.00 -31.42
C LEU A 672 4.39 10.55 -31.25
N ARG A 673 3.77 11.11 -32.31
CA ARG A 673 2.34 11.47 -32.32
C ARG A 673 1.46 10.24 -32.07
N ILE A 674 1.76 9.12 -32.73
CA ILE A 674 1.04 7.85 -32.51
C ILE A 674 1.21 7.37 -31.06
N ALA A 675 2.43 7.39 -30.54
CA ALA A 675 2.72 6.99 -29.16
C ALA A 675 2.02 7.90 -28.12
N ALA A 676 2.01 9.20 -28.35
CA ALA A 676 1.35 10.18 -27.49
C ALA A 676 -0.17 10.01 -27.50
N ARG A 677 -0.79 9.87 -28.68
CA ARG A 677 -2.23 9.58 -28.81
C ARG A 677 -2.59 8.29 -28.09
N ALA A 678 -1.74 7.27 -28.17
CA ALA A 678 -1.91 6.01 -27.46
C ALA A 678 -1.90 6.18 -25.92
N LEU A 679 -1.00 6.98 -25.36
CA LEU A 679 -0.96 7.28 -23.92
C LEU A 679 -2.20 8.03 -23.41
N MET A 680 -2.87 8.77 -24.30
CA MET A 680 -4.01 9.63 -23.96
C MET A 680 -5.37 8.95 -24.11
N ALA A 681 -5.40 7.71 -24.64
CA ALA A 681 -6.62 6.93 -24.79
C ALA A 681 -7.16 6.35 -23.47
N GLU A 682 -6.36 6.39 -22.39
CA GLU A 682 -6.65 5.82 -21.06
C GLU A 682 -7.72 6.59 -20.26
#